data_AF-A0A9P8E7M0-F1
#
_entry.id   AF-A0A9P8E7M0-F1
#
_cell.length_a   1.000
_cell.length_b   1.000
_cell.length_c   1.000
_cell.angle_alpha   90.00
_cell.angle_beta   90.00
_cell.angle_gamma   90.00
#
_symmetry.space_group_name_H-M   'P 1'
#
loop_
_entity.id
_entity.type
_entity.pdbx_description
1 polymer ?
#
loop_
_entity_poly.entity_id
_entity_poly.type
_entity_poly.pdbx_seq_one_letter_code
_entity_poly.pdbx_strand_id
1 'polypeptide(L)'
;MSSYPEPDSQQHYTLYPAPGQQQLLDPVQQDQLQFSQLGQLGQAIYPKAEGEVDPNAPNHIEQRIEQLQQQPPHPQPQHQHQHQHQHPLQQHDQHHDQHQQPPLGPPPPPPTAQPQGPQVQGETPQKANRLRKACDSCSIRKVKCDESGPPCRACAALDIPCTFERPSRRRGPPNRHAEAIKRRRLEESPHISGQSTPSSPTHAAQALAALSSHPTHPPISAESICDIQTLDLLVNDFFTYIHPLCPFPHEPSFREAWKRREDYNNRAFLALLSSMVAALVASFPRKPRLHLKAQRRELDFPNHMALVLKCQKVCADARGPGYLDNENLSVHDAATSYFLGLSACYTFRWRQCRLYWSECLTIIRALGLHKPTEQNFTRLGMLPAAVGSNGPNTEGNRDDVLDNITLEMGRRIFWTMFVSSKTIHQCGSAFSELVIPPETPSMPYPPLPVEVDDFCIFPGHIEPQPPGLVPMIAGFNANVRIFMSYSPLSTMELAWGVDALVDIDRQKKVLHDSLERCKSATRDLPTVLVIWPTDNNPFANHNGNELGLDFSNTSYARDPATLNPNTVDATPEDRRRRQYEIQKANIHGSGLCTRSYIVEKYFTLIEAQARSKLQAENAESGLSSEVAAELDGLLSDGSSADALDREMSEEREIIVRDLLSVLSSIDRVNMEPNADSLTTKIRVVASTLLEVPKSRKGQVAQQAEEYLKAFLDILVKLERVNPGHDDPHNPNDEETEQRHWADLREYQLKFAQQGGLSSLG
;
A
#
# COMPACT_ATOMS: atom_id res chain seq x y z
N MET A 1 42.59 -38.06 -11.20
CA MET A 1 41.41 -38.04 -12.10
C MET A 1 40.28 -37.36 -11.37
N SER A 2 39.55 -36.43 -12.01
CA SER A 2 38.42 -35.62 -11.50
C SER A 2 38.65 -34.89 -10.16
N SER A 3 38.52 -33.57 -10.01
CA SER A 3 37.75 -32.54 -10.72
C SER A 3 36.23 -32.61 -10.45
N TYR A 4 35.80 -31.86 -9.43
CA TYR A 4 34.61 -31.00 -9.35
C TYR A 4 34.85 -29.96 -8.21
N PRO A 5 34.54 -28.66 -8.39
CA PRO A 5 34.73 -27.63 -7.35
C PRO A 5 33.45 -27.36 -6.54
N GLU A 6 33.62 -26.66 -5.41
CA GLU A 6 32.54 -26.13 -4.56
C GLU A 6 31.92 -24.83 -5.15
N PRO A 7 30.70 -24.42 -4.74
CA PRO A 7 30.05 -23.20 -5.22
C PRO A 7 30.47 -21.94 -4.44
N ASP A 8 30.89 -20.89 -5.14
CA ASP A 8 31.18 -19.58 -4.55
C ASP A 8 29.92 -18.89 -4.00
N SER A 9 29.87 -18.69 -2.69
CA SER A 9 28.76 -18.04 -1.97
C SER A 9 29.05 -16.58 -1.57
N GLN A 10 29.60 -15.77 -2.50
CA GLN A 10 29.85 -14.34 -2.29
C GLN A 10 29.61 -13.51 -3.56
N GLN A 11 28.37 -13.04 -3.77
CA GLN A 11 28.07 -11.97 -4.74
C GLN A 11 27.92 -10.64 -3.99
N HIS A 12 29.04 -10.01 -3.63
CA HIS A 12 29.04 -8.63 -3.16
C HIS A 12 28.75 -7.68 -4.32
N TYR A 13 27.84 -6.73 -4.12
CA TYR A 13 27.58 -5.65 -5.06
C TYR A 13 28.76 -4.67 -5.06
N THR A 14 29.43 -4.53 -6.21
CA THR A 14 30.42 -3.48 -6.44
C THR A 14 30.12 -2.80 -7.76
N LEU A 15 29.49 -1.63 -7.70
CA LEU A 15 29.24 -0.75 -8.83
C LEU A 15 30.09 0.52 -8.66
N TYR A 16 30.52 1.09 -9.78
CA TYR A 16 31.54 2.15 -9.93
C TYR A 16 32.99 1.71 -9.64
N PRO A 17 33.97 2.17 -10.46
CA PRO A 17 35.38 1.89 -10.23
C PRO A 17 35.97 2.81 -9.15
N ALA A 18 36.95 2.29 -8.39
CA ALA A 18 37.72 3.10 -7.45
C ALA A 18 38.58 4.15 -8.19
N PRO A 19 38.73 5.37 -7.65
CA PRO A 19 39.51 6.42 -8.31
C PRO A 19 41.02 6.12 -8.24
N GLY A 20 41.69 6.06 -9.40
CA GLY A 20 43.14 6.25 -9.47
C GLY A 20 44.03 5.01 -9.64
N GLN A 21 43.72 4.12 -10.59
CA GLN A 21 44.78 3.31 -11.24
C GLN A 21 44.65 3.35 -12.75
N GLN A 22 45.69 3.86 -13.43
CA GLN A 22 45.83 3.77 -14.88
C GLN A 22 46.49 2.44 -15.25
N GLN A 23 45.88 1.69 -16.17
CA GLN A 23 46.53 0.59 -16.87
C GLN A 23 46.45 0.84 -18.39
N LEU A 24 47.60 0.73 -19.06
CA LEU A 24 47.74 0.91 -20.50
C LEU A 24 47.36 -0.40 -21.23
N LEU A 25 46.63 -0.28 -22.35
CA LEU A 25 46.27 -1.39 -23.24
C LEU A 25 46.43 -0.99 -24.72
N ASP A 26 46.47 -2.00 -25.60
CA ASP A 26 47.11 -1.94 -26.92
C ASP A 26 46.39 -1.12 -28.00
N PRO A 27 47.13 -0.58 -29.01
CA PRO A 27 46.59 0.32 -30.05
C PRO A 27 45.55 -0.28 -31.03
N VAL A 28 45.23 -1.57 -30.96
CA VAL A 28 44.44 -2.28 -31.99
C VAL A 28 42.91 -2.22 -31.72
N GLN A 29 42.49 -1.74 -30.55
CA GLN A 29 41.05 -1.54 -30.24
C GLN A 29 40.50 -0.16 -30.65
N GLN A 30 41.31 0.73 -31.22
CA GLN A 30 40.91 2.12 -31.48
C GLN A 30 40.05 2.33 -32.75
N ASP A 31 40.22 1.50 -33.79
CA ASP A 31 39.60 1.74 -35.12
C ASP A 31 38.12 1.33 -35.24
N GLN A 32 37.57 0.54 -34.31
CA GLN A 32 36.13 0.20 -34.33
C GLN A 32 35.20 1.26 -33.71
N LEU A 33 35.75 2.36 -33.18
CA LEU A 33 34.97 3.41 -32.51
C LEU A 33 34.55 4.59 -33.42
N GLN A 34 35.05 4.68 -34.66
CA GLN A 34 34.81 5.87 -35.50
C GLN A 34 33.43 5.96 -36.17
N PHE A 35 32.59 4.90 -36.15
CA PHE A 35 31.27 4.93 -36.82
C PHE A 35 30.08 5.39 -35.94
N SER A 36 30.30 5.68 -34.65
CA SER A 36 29.22 6.04 -33.71
C SER A 36 29.02 7.54 -33.48
N GLN A 37 29.68 8.42 -34.23
CA GLN A 37 29.65 9.88 -33.99
C GLN A 37 28.57 10.67 -34.76
N LEU A 38 27.71 10.02 -35.56
CA LEU A 38 26.58 10.64 -36.24
C LEU A 38 25.24 10.24 -35.59
N GLY A 39 25.03 10.72 -34.36
CA GLY A 39 23.84 10.44 -33.56
C GLY A 39 23.51 11.46 -32.46
N GLN A 40 24.16 12.63 -32.43
CA GLN A 40 23.95 13.64 -31.38
C GLN A 40 22.69 14.51 -31.63
N LEU A 41 21.51 13.99 -31.26
CA LEU A 41 20.33 14.79 -30.94
C LEU A 41 19.60 14.17 -29.72
N GLY A 42 20.18 14.42 -28.55
CA GLY A 42 19.66 13.96 -27.26
C GLY A 42 20.45 14.60 -26.12
N GLN A 43 20.00 15.76 -25.65
CA GLN A 43 20.65 16.48 -24.55
C GLN A 43 20.35 15.83 -23.19
N ALA A 44 21.27 16.00 -22.24
CA ALA A 44 21.06 15.58 -20.86
C ALA A 44 19.98 16.43 -20.18
N ILE A 45 19.14 15.79 -19.36
CA ILE A 45 17.91 16.39 -18.81
C ILE A 45 18.17 17.33 -17.62
N TYR A 46 19.40 17.36 -17.08
CA TYR A 46 19.81 18.29 -16.02
C TYR A 46 21.19 18.92 -16.34
N PRO A 47 21.34 20.25 -16.28
CA PRO A 47 22.64 20.91 -16.43
C PRO A 47 23.46 20.77 -15.15
N LYS A 48 24.76 20.51 -15.28
CA LYS A 48 25.72 20.75 -14.18
C LYS A 48 26.00 22.25 -14.10
N ALA A 49 25.90 22.82 -12.91
CA ALA A 49 26.28 24.20 -12.64
C ALA A 49 27.80 24.29 -12.42
N GLU A 50 28.57 24.36 -13.50
CA GLU A 50 29.98 24.75 -13.45
C GLU A 50 30.05 26.28 -13.37
N GLY A 51 30.43 26.82 -12.22
CA GLY A 51 30.50 28.26 -11.98
C GLY A 51 31.81 28.87 -12.46
N GLU A 52 31.76 29.74 -13.45
CA GLU A 52 32.90 30.59 -13.81
C GLU A 52 33.21 31.59 -12.68
N VAL A 53 34.49 31.67 -12.29
CA VAL A 53 34.95 32.57 -11.21
C VAL A 53 35.57 33.83 -11.82
N ASP A 54 34.97 35.00 -11.55
CA ASP A 54 35.55 36.30 -11.90
C ASP A 54 36.79 36.57 -11.03
N PRO A 55 38.00 36.71 -11.62
CA PRO A 55 39.24 36.83 -10.86
C PRO A 55 39.50 38.20 -10.21
N ASN A 56 38.57 39.16 -10.24
CA ASN A 56 38.79 40.53 -9.73
C ASN A 56 37.86 41.00 -8.59
N ALA A 57 37.05 40.12 -7.99
CA ALA A 57 36.25 40.48 -6.82
C ALA A 57 37.10 40.54 -5.51
N PRO A 58 37.03 41.62 -4.69
CA PRO A 58 37.90 41.77 -3.51
C PRO A 58 37.45 40.93 -2.30
N ASN A 59 38.40 40.20 -1.70
CA ASN A 59 38.17 39.32 -0.54
C ASN A 59 37.75 40.08 0.73
N HIS A 60 36.45 40.10 1.03
CA HIS A 60 35.92 40.57 2.32
C HIS A 60 35.57 39.44 3.31
N ILE A 61 35.81 38.17 2.95
CA ILE A 61 35.43 37.00 3.76
C ILE A 61 36.52 36.61 4.77
N GLU A 62 37.79 36.61 4.37
CA GLU A 62 38.91 36.13 5.21
C GLU A 62 39.05 36.93 6.53
N GLN A 63 38.89 38.26 6.48
CA GLN A 63 38.95 39.14 7.66
C GLN A 63 37.85 38.87 8.72
N ARG A 64 36.77 38.16 8.38
CA ARG A 64 35.75 37.73 9.36
C ARG A 64 36.06 36.40 10.02
N ILE A 65 36.91 35.56 9.44
CA ILE A 65 37.25 34.24 9.98
C ILE A 65 38.25 34.38 11.14
N GLU A 66 39.26 35.25 11.00
CA GLU A 66 40.26 35.49 12.06
C GLU A 66 39.67 36.11 13.34
N GLN A 67 38.62 36.92 13.22
CA GLN A 67 37.97 37.58 14.38
C GLN A 67 37.13 36.61 15.24
N LEU A 68 36.74 35.44 14.72
CA LEU A 68 35.94 34.46 15.45
C LEU A 68 36.76 33.42 16.24
N GLN A 69 38.10 33.43 16.12
CA GLN A 69 38.98 32.45 16.76
C GLN A 69 39.63 32.93 18.09
N GLN A 70 39.24 34.11 18.61
CA GLN A 70 39.92 34.77 19.75
C GLN A 70 39.00 35.07 20.96
N GLN A 71 38.15 34.12 21.36
CA GLN A 71 37.44 34.19 22.66
C GLN A 71 37.77 32.99 23.58
N PRO A 72 38.13 33.22 24.86
CA PRO A 72 38.46 32.15 25.81
C PRO A 72 37.20 31.53 26.44
N PRO A 73 37.26 30.26 26.91
CA PRO A 73 36.14 29.57 27.52
C PRO A 73 35.88 30.00 28.98
N HIS A 74 34.61 30.08 29.37
CA HIS A 74 34.16 30.20 30.76
C HIS A 74 33.28 28.99 31.17
N PRO A 75 33.19 28.66 32.47
CA PRO A 75 32.95 27.28 32.91
C PRO A 75 31.48 26.91 33.14
N GLN A 76 31.20 25.60 33.04
CA GLN A 76 29.92 24.98 33.39
C GLN A 76 29.77 24.82 34.93
N PRO A 77 28.56 24.95 35.50
CA PRO A 77 28.28 24.57 36.88
C PRO A 77 28.29 23.05 37.08
N GLN A 78 28.93 22.58 38.14
CA GLN A 78 28.82 21.19 38.59
C GLN A 78 27.58 21.01 39.48
N HIS A 79 26.78 19.98 39.23
CA HIS A 79 25.85 19.45 40.22
C HIS A 79 26.16 17.97 40.50
N GLN A 80 26.18 17.62 41.79
CA GLN A 80 26.65 16.34 42.28
C GLN A 80 25.54 15.29 42.25
N HIS A 81 25.80 14.11 41.71
CA HIS A 81 25.01 12.93 42.04
C HIS A 81 25.39 12.43 43.43
N GLN A 82 24.44 12.44 44.36
CA GLN A 82 24.60 11.84 45.68
C GLN A 82 23.86 10.50 45.72
N HIS A 83 24.53 9.45 46.21
CA HIS A 83 23.97 8.10 46.26
C HIS A 83 23.08 7.86 47.50
N GLN A 84 22.25 6.82 47.36
CA GLN A 84 22.06 5.72 48.32
C GLN A 84 20.72 5.62 49.09
N HIS A 85 20.35 4.36 49.33
CA HIS A 85 19.35 3.81 50.26
C HIS A 85 17.85 3.89 49.91
N GLN A 86 17.40 2.89 49.15
CA GLN A 86 16.13 2.22 49.48
C GLN A 86 16.32 1.35 50.74
N HIS A 87 15.29 1.32 51.59
CA HIS A 87 15.15 0.33 52.68
C HIS A 87 14.07 -0.69 52.28
N PRO A 88 14.32 -2.01 52.32
CA PRO A 88 13.26 -3.01 52.29
C PRO A 88 12.64 -3.19 53.68
N LEU A 89 11.40 -3.72 53.74
CA LEU A 89 10.94 -4.73 54.72
C LEU A 89 9.44 -5.08 54.52
N GLN A 90 9.15 -6.38 54.49
CA GLN A 90 7.93 -7.07 54.97
C GLN A 90 6.52 -6.52 54.63
N GLN A 91 5.75 -7.36 53.93
CA GLN A 91 4.36 -7.64 54.34
C GLN A 91 4.30 -9.00 55.05
N HIS A 92 3.25 -9.21 55.85
CA HIS A 92 3.15 -10.30 56.82
C HIS A 92 2.28 -11.45 56.30
N ASP A 93 2.60 -12.66 56.74
CA ASP A 93 1.85 -13.88 56.44
C ASP A 93 0.67 -14.05 57.42
N GLN A 94 -0.47 -14.55 56.94
CA GLN A 94 -1.52 -15.12 57.79
C GLN A 94 -2.50 -16.00 57.00
N HIS A 95 -2.33 -17.33 57.16
CA HIS A 95 -3.34 -18.35 57.47
C HIS A 95 -4.83 -18.15 57.10
N HIS A 96 -5.62 -19.19 56.77
CA HIS A 96 -5.42 -20.62 56.45
C HIS A 96 -6.84 -21.22 56.33
N ASP A 97 -7.14 -22.06 55.33
CA ASP A 97 -7.80 -23.37 55.58
C ASP A 97 -7.75 -24.28 54.33
N GLN A 98 -8.11 -25.56 54.52
CA GLN A 98 -7.87 -26.66 53.60
C GLN A 98 -9.17 -27.26 53.06
N HIS A 99 -9.07 -28.04 51.97
CA HIS A 99 -9.71 -29.35 51.86
C HIS A 99 -8.81 -30.29 51.02
N GLN A 100 -8.91 -31.61 51.24
CA GLN A 100 -7.78 -32.54 51.04
C GLN A 100 -8.00 -33.59 49.93
N GLN A 101 -6.90 -34.12 49.38
CA GLN A 101 -6.84 -35.40 48.64
C GLN A 101 -5.61 -36.23 49.07
N PRO A 102 -5.72 -37.56 49.23
CA PRO A 102 -4.58 -38.44 49.55
C PRO A 102 -4.00 -39.17 48.30
N PRO A 103 -2.67 -39.42 48.22
CA PRO A 103 -2.00 -40.13 47.13
C PRO A 103 -1.60 -41.60 47.48
N LEU A 104 -1.24 -42.40 46.46
CA LEU A 104 -0.57 -43.72 46.60
C LEU A 104 0.49 -43.97 45.50
N GLY A 105 1.39 -44.95 45.71
CA GLY A 105 2.69 -45.09 45.01
C GLY A 105 3.05 -46.46 44.36
N PRO A 106 4.36 -46.76 44.14
CA PRO A 106 4.89 -47.80 43.20
C PRO A 106 5.60 -49.01 43.90
N PRO A 107 6.44 -49.91 43.29
CA PRO A 107 6.63 -50.49 41.91
C PRO A 107 6.56 -52.08 41.97
N PRO A 108 7.44 -53.01 41.43
CA PRO A 108 8.43 -53.05 40.33
C PRO A 108 8.29 -54.26 39.27
N PRO A 109 9.06 -55.41 39.18
CA PRO A 109 9.21 -56.23 37.93
C PRO A 109 8.94 -57.77 38.15
N PRO A 110 9.58 -58.82 37.52
CA PRO A 110 10.36 -59.07 36.26
C PRO A 110 9.69 -60.22 35.41
N PRO A 111 10.30 -61.28 34.76
CA PRO A 111 11.66 -61.55 34.20
C PRO A 111 11.77 -62.22 32.77
N THR A 112 13.00 -62.17 32.20
CA THR A 112 13.75 -63.05 31.23
C THR A 112 13.15 -64.17 30.33
N ALA A 113 13.51 -64.15 29.01
CA ALA A 113 14.17 -65.26 28.26
C ALA A 113 14.72 -64.85 26.85
N GLN A 114 15.70 -65.59 26.29
CA GLN A 114 16.30 -65.54 24.93
C GLN A 114 16.87 -66.96 24.58
N PRO A 115 17.56 -67.28 23.45
CA PRO A 115 17.78 -66.59 22.14
C PRO A 115 17.54 -67.47 20.87
N GLN A 116 17.58 -66.88 19.66
CA GLN A 116 18.31 -67.33 18.42
C GLN A 116 17.83 -66.57 17.15
N GLY A 117 18.66 -66.51 16.09
CA GLY A 117 18.36 -65.88 14.77
C GLY A 117 18.31 -66.92 13.62
N PRO A 118 18.55 -66.57 12.33
CA PRO A 118 19.02 -65.28 11.76
C PRO A 118 18.32 -64.79 10.44
N GLN A 119 18.60 -63.52 10.04
CA GLN A 119 18.43 -62.93 8.67
C GLN A 119 16.97 -62.86 8.11
N VAL A 120 16.53 -61.94 7.23
CA VAL A 120 17.14 -61.20 6.10
C VAL A 120 16.64 -59.73 6.04
N GLN A 121 17.36 -58.89 5.28
CA GLN A 121 17.13 -57.49 4.86
C GLN A 121 15.67 -56.98 4.78
N GLY A 122 15.46 -55.71 5.12
CA GLY A 122 14.24 -54.94 4.84
C GLY A 122 14.54 -53.61 4.14
N GLU A 123 13.80 -53.31 3.07
CA GLU A 123 13.94 -52.10 2.25
C GLU A 123 12.99 -50.96 2.69
N THR A 124 13.19 -49.76 2.14
CA THR A 124 12.48 -48.54 2.54
C THR A 124 11.05 -48.41 1.96
N PRO A 125 10.06 -47.93 2.74
CA PRO A 125 8.67 -47.84 2.27
C PRO A 125 8.39 -46.54 1.50
N GLN A 126 8.26 -46.63 0.17
CA GLN A 126 7.70 -45.53 -0.64
C GLN A 126 6.16 -45.53 -0.62
N LYS A 127 5.56 -44.34 -0.59
CA LYS A 127 4.10 -44.13 -0.47
C LYS A 127 3.39 -44.34 -1.81
N ALA A 128 2.60 -45.42 -1.94
CA ALA A 128 1.83 -45.72 -3.15
C ALA A 128 0.42 -45.11 -3.14
N ASN A 129 0.21 -43.99 -3.83
CA ASN A 129 -1.12 -43.37 -3.97
C ASN A 129 -1.88 -43.89 -5.21
N ARG A 130 -2.52 -45.05 -5.08
CA ARG A 130 -3.47 -45.59 -6.07
C ARG A 130 -4.64 -46.25 -5.35
N LEU A 131 -5.81 -45.64 -5.46
CA LEU A 131 -7.05 -46.10 -4.83
C LEU A 131 -7.33 -47.56 -5.22
N ARG A 132 -7.55 -48.44 -4.23
CA ARG A 132 -7.67 -49.89 -4.46
C ARG A 132 -9.12 -50.30 -4.76
N LYS A 133 -9.33 -51.61 -4.96
CA LYS A 133 -10.62 -52.23 -5.29
C LYS A 133 -11.27 -52.70 -3.99
N ALA A 134 -12.45 -52.16 -3.65
CA ALA A 134 -13.28 -52.67 -2.56
C ALA A 134 -13.52 -54.19 -2.66
N CYS A 135 -13.55 -54.88 -1.50
CA CYS A 135 -13.77 -56.33 -1.43
C CYS A 135 -15.15 -56.73 -1.99
N ASP A 136 -15.27 -57.99 -2.42
CA ASP A 136 -16.45 -58.43 -3.17
C ASP A 136 -17.72 -58.42 -2.30
N SER A 137 -17.61 -58.76 -1.02
CA SER A 137 -18.72 -58.71 -0.06
C SER A 137 -19.22 -57.28 0.24
N CYS A 138 -18.34 -56.28 0.25
CA CYS A 138 -18.77 -54.87 0.33
C CYS A 138 -19.29 -54.35 -1.01
N SER A 139 -18.67 -54.75 -2.13
CA SER A 139 -19.05 -54.38 -3.50
C SER A 139 -20.44 -54.90 -3.90
N ILE A 140 -20.76 -56.16 -3.55
CA ILE A 140 -22.08 -56.78 -3.78
C ILE A 140 -23.16 -56.09 -2.94
N ARG A 141 -22.88 -55.79 -1.67
CA ARG A 141 -23.79 -55.08 -0.75
C ARG A 141 -23.81 -53.56 -0.98
N LYS A 142 -22.99 -53.03 -1.89
CA LYS A 142 -22.79 -51.59 -2.19
C LYS A 142 -22.44 -50.72 -0.97
N VAL A 143 -21.77 -51.28 0.04
CA VAL A 143 -21.29 -50.55 1.22
C VAL A 143 -19.82 -50.15 1.06
N LYS A 144 -19.39 -49.08 1.74
CA LYS A 144 -18.01 -48.61 1.71
C LYS A 144 -17.09 -49.66 2.33
N CYS A 145 -16.07 -50.09 1.59
CA CYS A 145 -14.98 -50.91 2.12
C CYS A 145 -13.93 -49.99 2.74
N ASP A 146 -13.41 -50.37 3.91
CA ASP A 146 -12.35 -49.68 4.64
C ASP A 146 -10.95 -50.24 4.34
N GLU A 147 -10.86 -51.29 3.51
CA GLU A 147 -9.63 -51.85 2.92
C GLU A 147 -8.55 -52.30 3.92
N SER A 148 -8.90 -52.44 5.21
CA SER A 148 -8.01 -52.73 6.34
C SER A 148 -7.42 -54.16 6.40
N GLY A 149 -7.17 -54.79 5.25
CA GLY A 149 -6.88 -56.22 5.12
C GLY A 149 -8.15 -57.10 5.18
N PRO A 150 -8.04 -58.41 4.90
CA PRO A 150 -9.14 -59.36 5.05
C PRO A 150 -9.15 -60.00 6.46
N PRO A 151 -10.29 -60.01 7.19
CA PRO A 151 -11.55 -59.34 6.88
C PRO A 151 -11.52 -57.84 7.19
N CYS A 152 -12.03 -57.02 6.27
CA CYS A 152 -12.21 -55.59 6.52
C CYS A 152 -13.33 -55.37 7.55
N ARG A 153 -13.39 -54.24 8.27
CA ARG A 153 -14.31 -54.09 9.42
C ARG A 153 -15.77 -54.34 9.06
N ALA A 154 -16.19 -53.91 7.87
CA ALA A 154 -17.56 -54.13 7.36
C ALA A 154 -17.89 -55.59 6.98
N CYS A 155 -16.91 -56.49 6.94
CA CYS A 155 -17.11 -57.94 6.82
C CYS A 155 -16.91 -58.64 8.18
N ALA A 156 -15.91 -58.22 8.97
CA ALA A 156 -15.62 -58.76 10.30
C ALA A 156 -16.80 -58.55 11.29
N ALA A 157 -17.37 -57.34 11.32
CA ALA A 157 -18.50 -57.00 12.20
C ALA A 157 -19.82 -57.70 11.82
N LEU A 158 -19.84 -58.47 10.74
CA LEU A 158 -21.00 -59.22 10.24
C LEU A 158 -20.66 -60.70 9.97
N ASP A 159 -19.49 -61.16 10.43
CA ASP A 159 -18.93 -62.52 10.31
C ASP A 159 -19.15 -63.19 8.94
N ILE A 160 -18.76 -62.50 7.87
CA ILE A 160 -18.81 -63.02 6.49
C ILE A 160 -17.45 -63.01 5.79
N PRO A 161 -17.21 -63.94 4.84
CA PRO A 161 -15.97 -63.98 4.07
C PRO A 161 -15.70 -62.67 3.31
N CYS A 162 -14.44 -62.25 3.31
CA CYS A 162 -13.97 -60.98 2.75
C CYS A 162 -12.99 -61.22 1.59
N THR A 163 -13.50 -61.75 0.48
CA THR A 163 -12.70 -62.09 -0.70
C THR A 163 -12.59 -60.94 -1.72
N PHE A 164 -11.65 -61.07 -2.65
CA PHE A 164 -11.40 -60.12 -3.76
C PHE A 164 -11.36 -60.82 -5.14
N GLU A 165 -11.70 -62.11 -5.17
CA GLU A 165 -11.53 -63.07 -6.26
C GLU A 165 -12.41 -62.82 -7.49
N ARG A 166 -13.43 -61.97 -7.39
CA ARG A 166 -14.41 -61.74 -8.46
C ARG A 166 -13.74 -61.15 -9.72
N PRO A 167 -13.76 -61.87 -10.87
CA PRO A 167 -13.17 -61.38 -12.11
C PRO A 167 -13.98 -60.23 -12.71
N SER A 168 -13.29 -59.21 -13.21
CA SER A 168 -13.92 -58.01 -13.76
C SER A 168 -14.47 -58.25 -15.17
N ARG A 169 -15.78 -58.56 -15.26
CA ARG A 169 -16.47 -58.70 -16.56
C ARG A 169 -16.93 -57.33 -17.07
N ARG A 170 -16.65 -57.02 -18.34
CA ARG A 170 -17.07 -55.78 -19.01
C ARG A 170 -18.60 -55.68 -19.11
N ARG A 171 -19.15 -54.46 -19.07
CA ARG A 171 -20.60 -54.20 -19.15
C ARG A 171 -21.03 -53.83 -20.57
N GLY A 172 -22.03 -54.55 -21.09
CA GLY A 172 -22.91 -54.10 -22.18
C GLY A 172 -22.35 -54.07 -23.62
N PRO A 173 -23.21 -54.13 -24.65
CA PRO A 173 -22.86 -53.80 -26.03
C PRO A 173 -22.56 -52.29 -26.19
N PRO A 174 -21.72 -51.88 -27.16
CA PRO A 174 -21.35 -50.48 -27.36
C PRO A 174 -22.48 -49.63 -27.99
N ASN A 175 -22.48 -48.33 -27.69
CA ASN A 175 -23.46 -47.38 -28.22
C ASN A 175 -23.16 -47.01 -29.69
N ARG A 176 -24.07 -47.40 -30.60
CA ARG A 176 -23.97 -47.23 -32.06
C ARG A 176 -23.75 -45.78 -32.52
N HIS A 177 -24.11 -44.78 -31.71
CA HIS A 177 -23.93 -43.37 -32.07
C HIS A 177 -22.44 -42.93 -32.04
N ALA A 178 -21.59 -43.59 -31.27
CA ALA A 178 -20.18 -43.23 -31.15
C ALA A 178 -19.34 -43.62 -32.38
N GLU A 179 -19.68 -44.73 -33.06
CA GLU A 179 -18.95 -45.18 -34.26
C GLU A 179 -19.24 -44.30 -35.49
N ALA A 180 -20.48 -43.82 -35.63
CA ALA A 180 -20.90 -43.00 -36.77
C ALA A 180 -20.11 -41.67 -36.85
N ILE A 181 -19.85 -41.04 -35.71
CA ILE A 181 -19.04 -39.82 -35.62
C ILE A 181 -17.56 -40.10 -35.93
N LYS A 182 -17.06 -41.28 -35.54
CA LYS A 182 -15.66 -41.66 -35.78
C LYS A 182 -15.37 -41.98 -37.25
N ARG A 183 -16.31 -42.60 -37.98
CA ARG A 183 -16.13 -42.90 -39.42
C ARG A 183 -16.02 -41.64 -40.28
N ARG A 184 -16.85 -40.61 -40.05
CA ARG A 184 -16.84 -39.37 -40.85
C ARG A 184 -15.55 -38.53 -40.73
N ARG A 185 -14.62 -38.88 -39.83
CA ARG A 185 -13.29 -38.24 -39.72
C ARG A 185 -12.15 -39.06 -40.35
N LEU A 186 -12.46 -40.15 -41.06
CA LEU A 186 -11.47 -41.08 -41.63
C LEU A 186 -11.54 -41.21 -43.16
N GLU A 187 -12.42 -40.46 -43.83
CA GLU A 187 -12.69 -40.61 -45.28
C GLU A 187 -12.21 -39.41 -46.13
N GLU A 188 -11.68 -38.34 -45.52
CA GLU A 188 -11.21 -37.13 -46.22
C GLU A 188 -9.74 -36.76 -45.91
N SER A 189 -8.78 -37.56 -46.41
CA SER A 189 -7.50 -37.10 -47.03
C SER A 189 -6.51 -38.27 -47.24
N PRO A 190 -5.91 -38.44 -48.44
CA PRO A 190 -5.01 -39.58 -48.74
C PRO A 190 -3.51 -39.21 -48.87
N HIS A 191 -2.65 -40.21 -48.58
CA HIS A 191 -1.18 -40.25 -48.84
C HIS A 191 -0.31 -39.21 -48.05
N ILE A 192 0.99 -39.40 -47.80
CA ILE A 192 1.99 -40.39 -48.28
C ILE A 192 2.63 -41.17 -47.10
N SER A 193 3.14 -42.37 -47.37
CA SER A 193 3.77 -43.29 -46.40
C SER A 193 5.18 -42.88 -45.92
N GLY A 194 5.53 -43.23 -44.68
CA GLY A 194 6.90 -43.22 -44.15
C GLY A 194 7.00 -43.95 -42.81
N GLN A 195 7.89 -44.94 -42.68
CA GLN A 195 7.99 -45.80 -41.49
C GLN A 195 9.02 -45.25 -40.48
N SER A 196 8.64 -45.19 -39.19
CA SER A 196 9.53 -45.43 -38.04
C SER A 196 8.75 -45.38 -36.72
N THR A 197 8.92 -46.38 -35.84
CA THR A 197 8.22 -46.45 -34.55
C THR A 197 9.17 -46.34 -33.35
N PRO A 198 9.07 -45.29 -32.52
CA PRO A 198 9.52 -45.33 -31.13
C PRO A 198 8.36 -45.86 -30.24
N SER A 199 8.46 -47.03 -29.61
CA SER A 199 9.31 -47.38 -28.45
C SER A 199 8.81 -46.82 -27.10
N SER A 200 8.12 -47.69 -26.35
CA SER A 200 7.72 -47.57 -24.92
C SER A 200 6.92 -46.32 -24.47
N PRO A 201 5.79 -46.48 -23.72
CA PRO A 201 5.09 -45.33 -23.12
C PRO A 201 5.96 -44.54 -22.12
N THR A 202 7.02 -45.14 -21.57
CA THR A 202 8.01 -44.43 -20.74
C THR A 202 8.71 -43.31 -21.51
N HIS A 203 9.03 -43.53 -22.79
CA HIS A 203 9.75 -42.55 -23.60
C HIS A 203 8.86 -41.36 -23.99
N ALA A 204 7.55 -41.61 -24.20
CA ALA A 204 6.56 -40.55 -24.37
C ALA A 204 6.32 -39.76 -23.07
N ALA A 205 6.29 -40.44 -21.91
CA ALA A 205 6.19 -39.78 -20.61
C ALA A 205 7.44 -38.94 -20.30
N GLN A 206 8.65 -39.43 -20.63
CA GLN A 206 9.89 -38.67 -20.49
C GLN A 206 9.98 -37.52 -21.50
N ALA A 207 9.46 -37.66 -22.72
CA ALA A 207 9.37 -36.55 -23.67
C ALA A 207 8.39 -35.46 -23.19
N LEU A 208 7.24 -35.85 -22.63
CA LEU A 208 6.30 -34.90 -22.01
C LEU A 208 6.87 -34.25 -20.74
N ALA A 209 7.65 -34.99 -19.94
CA ALA A 209 8.39 -34.42 -18.81
C ALA A 209 9.50 -33.45 -19.27
N ALA A 210 10.21 -33.76 -20.36
CA ALA A 210 11.22 -32.87 -20.95
C ALA A 210 10.60 -31.59 -21.53
N LEU A 211 9.45 -31.70 -22.19
CA LEU A 211 8.63 -30.55 -22.64
C LEU A 211 8.03 -29.76 -21.47
N SER A 212 7.97 -30.35 -20.27
CA SER A 212 7.57 -29.68 -19.02
C SER A 212 8.75 -29.16 -18.19
N SER A 213 9.99 -29.58 -18.47
CA SER A 213 11.20 -29.11 -17.79
C SER A 213 11.94 -28.01 -18.55
N HIS A 214 11.58 -27.77 -19.81
CA HIS A 214 11.90 -26.53 -20.51
C HIS A 214 10.73 -25.55 -20.39
N PRO A 215 10.96 -24.26 -20.08
CA PRO A 215 9.92 -23.24 -20.16
C PRO A 215 9.51 -23.05 -21.63
N THR A 216 8.40 -23.67 -22.01
CA THR A 216 7.82 -23.60 -23.37
C THR A 216 7.00 -22.33 -23.62
N HIS A 217 6.92 -21.44 -22.63
CA HIS A 217 6.49 -20.06 -22.79
C HIS A 217 7.72 -19.15 -22.96
N PRO A 218 7.65 -18.09 -23.80
CA PRO A 218 8.66 -17.03 -23.76
C PRO A 218 8.76 -16.46 -22.33
N PRO A 219 9.95 -16.00 -21.90
CA PRO A 219 10.11 -15.45 -20.56
C PRO A 219 9.17 -14.25 -20.40
N ILE A 220 8.26 -14.31 -19.42
CA ILE A 220 7.37 -13.20 -19.12
C ILE A 220 8.22 -11.95 -18.80
N SER A 221 7.87 -10.86 -19.47
CA SER A 221 8.61 -9.58 -19.53
C SER A 221 7.61 -8.42 -19.46
N ALA A 222 8.09 -7.17 -19.47
CA ALA A 222 7.21 -6.00 -19.47
C ALA A 222 6.28 -5.98 -20.71
N GLU A 223 6.78 -6.41 -21.88
CA GLU A 223 5.99 -6.54 -23.13
C GLU A 223 4.82 -7.52 -23.02
N SER A 224 4.79 -8.34 -21.97
CA SER A 224 3.63 -9.17 -21.65
C SER A 224 2.41 -8.37 -21.19
N ILE A 225 2.55 -7.07 -20.88
CA ILE A 225 1.47 -6.13 -20.54
C ILE A 225 0.93 -5.47 -21.83
N CYS A 226 1.74 -4.59 -22.41
CA CYS A 226 1.58 -3.88 -23.69
C CYS A 226 3.00 -3.58 -24.23
N ASP A 227 3.16 -2.90 -25.38
CA ASP A 227 4.48 -2.65 -25.95
C ASP A 227 5.34 -1.65 -25.14
N ILE A 228 6.63 -1.64 -25.45
CA ILE A 228 7.64 -0.84 -24.75
C ILE A 228 7.43 0.68 -24.86
N GLN A 229 6.83 1.19 -25.95
CA GLN A 229 6.58 2.62 -26.14
C GLN A 229 5.41 3.09 -25.30
N THR A 230 4.31 2.32 -25.24
CA THR A 230 3.24 2.58 -24.26
C THR A 230 3.76 2.49 -22.84
N LEU A 231 4.60 1.50 -22.52
CA LEU A 231 5.10 1.31 -21.16
C LEU A 231 6.02 2.45 -20.69
N ASP A 232 6.88 3.00 -21.56
CA ASP A 232 7.71 4.16 -21.17
C ASP A 232 6.83 5.38 -20.85
N LEU A 233 5.82 5.66 -21.68
CA LEU A 233 4.82 6.71 -21.42
C LEU A 233 4.12 6.49 -20.07
N LEU A 234 3.67 5.26 -19.77
CA LEU A 234 3.04 4.92 -18.49
C LEU A 234 4.00 4.99 -17.30
N VAL A 235 5.30 4.75 -17.49
CA VAL A 235 6.33 4.96 -16.45
C VAL A 235 6.51 6.47 -16.19
N ASN A 236 6.53 7.30 -17.24
CA ASN A 236 6.61 8.76 -17.12
C ASN A 236 5.34 9.36 -16.45
N ASP A 237 4.16 8.85 -16.79
CA ASP A 237 2.91 9.15 -16.09
C ASP A 237 2.98 8.77 -14.61
N PHE A 238 3.44 7.56 -14.26
CA PHE A 238 3.52 7.11 -12.87
C PHE A 238 4.36 8.07 -12.02
N PHE A 239 5.55 8.43 -12.48
CA PHE A 239 6.42 9.36 -11.76
C PHE A 239 5.93 10.82 -11.79
N THR A 240 4.94 11.15 -12.62
CA THR A 240 4.34 12.50 -12.69
C THR A 240 3.07 12.63 -11.86
N TYR A 241 2.21 11.61 -11.86
CA TYR A 241 0.87 11.68 -11.27
C TYR A 241 0.71 10.87 -9.97
N ILE A 242 1.50 9.80 -9.78
CA ILE A 242 1.33 8.87 -8.66
C ILE A 242 2.45 9.00 -7.62
N HIS A 243 3.71 9.12 -8.06
CA HIS A 243 4.87 9.29 -7.16
C HIS A 243 4.75 10.50 -6.20
N PRO A 244 4.17 11.66 -6.56
CA PRO A 244 3.95 12.76 -5.60
C PRO A 244 3.02 12.41 -4.43
N LEU A 245 2.20 11.36 -4.56
CA LEU A 245 1.30 10.83 -3.53
C LEU A 245 1.90 9.60 -2.81
N CYS A 246 2.67 8.79 -3.53
CA CYS A 246 3.32 7.56 -3.06
C CYS A 246 4.78 7.55 -3.53
N PRO A 247 5.72 8.17 -2.79
CA PRO A 247 7.05 8.58 -3.28
C PRO A 247 8.07 7.44 -3.39
N PHE A 248 7.68 6.34 -4.02
CA PHE A 248 8.51 5.18 -4.31
C PHE A 248 8.03 4.51 -5.63
N PRO A 249 8.84 3.66 -6.28
CA PRO A 249 10.26 3.41 -6.00
C PRO A 249 11.12 4.65 -6.25
N HIS A 250 12.39 4.55 -5.90
CA HIS A 250 13.40 5.57 -6.17
C HIS A 250 13.53 5.82 -7.69
N GLU A 251 13.22 7.03 -8.17
CA GLU A 251 13.08 7.31 -9.61
C GLU A 251 14.38 7.05 -10.42
N PRO A 252 15.58 7.49 -9.98
CA PRO A 252 16.83 7.28 -10.73
C PRO A 252 17.17 5.81 -10.96
N SER A 253 17.21 5.00 -9.91
CA SER A 253 17.60 3.58 -10.03
C SER A 253 16.53 2.74 -10.73
N PHE A 254 15.24 3.04 -10.53
CA PHE A 254 14.17 2.40 -11.30
C PHE A 254 14.30 2.68 -12.81
N ARG A 255 14.56 3.93 -13.20
CA ARG A 255 14.77 4.30 -14.61
C ARG A 255 16.05 3.70 -15.20
N GLU A 256 17.06 3.46 -14.38
CA GLU A 256 18.29 2.79 -14.79
C GLU A 256 18.03 1.30 -15.10
N ALA A 257 17.34 0.59 -14.21
CA ALA A 257 16.91 -0.79 -14.39
C ALA A 257 15.96 -0.96 -15.59
N TRP A 258 15.04 0.00 -15.80
CA TRP A 258 14.17 0.06 -16.97
C TRP A 258 14.95 0.15 -18.29
N LYS A 259 15.91 1.09 -18.37
CA LYS A 259 16.80 1.23 -19.55
C LYS A 259 17.65 -0.02 -19.80
N ARG A 260 18.02 -0.75 -18.76
CA ARG A 260 18.73 -2.05 -18.85
C ARG A 260 17.84 -3.22 -19.28
N ARG A 261 16.52 -3.02 -19.40
CA ARG A 261 15.53 -4.10 -19.62
C ARG A 261 15.66 -5.22 -18.59
N GLU A 262 15.81 -4.84 -17.32
CA GLU A 262 15.86 -5.80 -16.22
C GLU A 262 14.58 -6.64 -16.09
N ASP A 263 13.46 -6.23 -16.69
CA ASP A 263 12.19 -6.95 -16.70
C ASP A 263 12.25 -8.38 -17.29
N TYR A 264 13.26 -8.70 -18.11
CA TYR A 264 13.49 -10.08 -18.58
C TYR A 264 14.11 -11.00 -17.51
N ASN A 265 14.94 -10.46 -16.62
CA ASN A 265 15.84 -11.22 -15.74
C ASN A 265 15.52 -11.06 -14.25
N ASN A 266 15.01 -9.90 -13.85
CA ASN A 266 14.70 -9.51 -12.48
C ASN A 266 13.18 -9.59 -12.26
N ARG A 267 12.73 -10.69 -11.64
CA ARG A 267 11.31 -10.97 -11.38
C ARG A 267 10.66 -9.96 -10.43
N ALA A 268 11.40 -9.48 -9.42
CA ALA A 268 10.91 -8.47 -8.48
C ALA A 268 10.70 -7.12 -9.18
N PHE A 269 11.63 -6.72 -10.06
CA PHE A 269 11.48 -5.51 -10.87
C PHE A 269 10.29 -5.60 -11.84
N LEU A 270 10.09 -6.74 -12.53
CA LEU A 270 8.92 -6.95 -13.38
C LEU A 270 7.60 -6.88 -12.59
N ALA A 271 7.55 -7.50 -11.40
CA ALA A 271 6.38 -7.43 -10.52
C ALA A 271 6.10 -5.99 -10.07
N LEU A 272 7.15 -5.25 -9.65
CA LEU A 272 7.07 -3.85 -9.26
C LEU A 272 6.55 -2.97 -10.39
N LEU A 273 7.18 -3.00 -11.56
CA LEU A 273 6.73 -2.27 -12.76
C LEU A 273 5.27 -2.58 -13.09
N SER A 274 4.89 -3.86 -13.10
CA SER A 274 3.53 -4.28 -13.41
C SER A 274 2.52 -3.79 -12.36
N SER A 275 2.90 -3.74 -11.08
CA SER A 275 2.06 -3.17 -10.02
C SER A 275 1.95 -1.64 -10.10
N MET A 276 3.02 -0.93 -10.45
CA MET A 276 3.02 0.53 -10.66
C MET A 276 2.08 0.92 -11.79
N VAL A 277 2.11 0.21 -12.92
CA VAL A 277 1.16 0.42 -14.02
C VAL A 277 -0.26 0.02 -13.61
N ALA A 278 -0.46 -1.07 -12.85
CA ALA A 278 -1.76 -1.44 -12.30
C ALA A 278 -2.33 -0.38 -11.33
N ALA A 279 -1.47 0.31 -10.59
CA ALA A 279 -1.84 1.42 -9.73
C ALA A 279 -2.20 2.65 -10.56
N LEU A 280 -1.33 3.12 -11.46
CA LEU A 280 -1.59 4.27 -12.35
C LEU A 280 -2.90 4.12 -13.13
N VAL A 281 -3.13 2.98 -13.77
CA VAL A 281 -4.34 2.78 -14.60
C VAL A 281 -5.61 2.71 -13.74
N ALA A 282 -5.49 2.25 -12.48
CA ALA A 282 -6.59 2.27 -11.53
C ALA A 282 -6.83 3.68 -10.94
N SER A 283 -5.79 4.42 -10.56
CA SER A 283 -5.93 5.71 -9.88
C SER A 283 -5.99 6.92 -10.82
N PHE A 284 -5.53 6.83 -12.06
CA PHE A 284 -5.58 7.89 -13.06
C PHE A 284 -5.75 7.35 -14.50
N PRO A 285 -6.91 6.79 -14.86
CA PRO A 285 -7.16 6.17 -16.16
C PRO A 285 -7.12 7.13 -17.37
N ARG A 286 -6.97 8.44 -17.18
CA ARG A 286 -7.02 9.45 -18.25
C ARG A 286 -5.86 9.34 -19.23
N LYS A 287 -4.62 9.44 -18.75
CA LYS A 287 -3.42 9.37 -19.61
C LYS A 287 -3.23 8.01 -20.29
N PRO A 288 -3.42 6.86 -19.61
CA PRO A 288 -3.42 5.55 -20.26
C PRO A 288 -4.36 5.46 -21.46
N ARG A 289 -5.59 5.97 -21.35
CA ARG A 289 -6.56 6.02 -22.46
C ARG A 289 -6.06 6.90 -23.61
N LEU A 290 -5.56 8.10 -23.30
CA LEU A 290 -5.05 9.04 -24.31
C LEU A 290 -3.83 8.49 -25.06
N HIS A 291 -2.92 7.79 -24.38
CA HIS A 291 -1.77 7.15 -25.03
C HIS A 291 -2.19 5.99 -25.93
N LEU A 292 -3.14 5.15 -25.50
CA LEU A 292 -3.73 4.11 -26.35
C LEU A 292 -4.47 4.70 -27.57
N LYS A 293 -5.21 5.80 -27.40
CA LYS A 293 -5.90 6.53 -28.48
C LYS A 293 -4.94 7.17 -29.48
N ALA A 294 -3.89 7.84 -29.00
CA ALA A 294 -2.83 8.40 -29.85
C ALA A 294 -2.15 7.33 -30.72
N GLN A 295 -1.93 6.12 -30.18
CA GLN A 295 -1.36 4.99 -30.89
C GLN A 295 -2.36 4.17 -31.74
N ARG A 296 -3.66 4.49 -31.73
CA ARG A 296 -4.75 3.70 -32.38
C ARG A 296 -4.95 2.28 -31.82
N ARG A 297 -4.70 2.11 -30.52
CA ARG A 297 -4.76 0.83 -29.79
C ARG A 297 -5.87 0.76 -28.74
N GLU A 298 -6.91 1.55 -28.94
CA GLU A 298 -8.13 1.64 -28.11
C GLU A 298 -8.84 0.27 -27.99
N LEU A 299 -8.71 -0.59 -29.01
CA LEU A 299 -9.33 -1.91 -29.06
C LEU A 299 -8.57 -2.99 -28.27
N ASP A 300 -7.31 -2.76 -27.89
CA ASP A 300 -6.51 -3.73 -27.12
C ASP A 300 -7.04 -3.88 -25.68
N PHE A 301 -7.67 -2.82 -25.14
CA PHE A 301 -8.20 -2.76 -23.78
C PHE A 301 -9.59 -2.08 -23.77
N PRO A 302 -10.71 -2.85 -23.76
CA PRO A 302 -12.05 -2.29 -23.92
C PRO A 302 -12.50 -1.38 -22.76
N ASN A 303 -11.82 -1.45 -21.61
CA ASN A 303 -11.94 -0.52 -20.49
C ASN A 303 -10.65 -0.55 -19.66
N HIS A 304 -10.48 0.42 -18.75
CA HIS A 304 -9.32 0.49 -17.86
C HIS A 304 -9.14 -0.79 -17.02
N MET A 305 -10.23 -1.43 -16.59
CA MET A 305 -10.21 -2.66 -15.81
C MET A 305 -9.55 -3.83 -16.55
N ALA A 306 -9.67 -3.92 -17.88
CA ALA A 306 -8.99 -4.93 -18.67
C ALA A 306 -7.45 -4.79 -18.58
N LEU A 307 -6.94 -3.55 -18.63
CA LEU A 307 -5.52 -3.26 -18.46
C LEU A 307 -5.07 -3.45 -17.00
N VAL A 308 -5.85 -3.03 -16.00
CA VAL A 308 -5.56 -3.30 -14.57
C VAL A 308 -5.45 -4.80 -14.31
N LEU A 309 -6.40 -5.61 -14.78
CA LEU A 309 -6.38 -7.07 -14.58
C LEU A 309 -5.22 -7.74 -15.35
N LYS A 310 -4.85 -7.22 -16.52
CA LYS A 310 -3.67 -7.64 -17.29
C LYS A 310 -2.37 -7.41 -16.51
N CYS A 311 -2.19 -6.21 -15.95
CA CYS A 311 -1.05 -5.86 -15.11
C CYS A 311 -1.02 -6.66 -13.80
N GLN A 312 -2.17 -6.88 -13.15
CA GLN A 312 -2.26 -7.71 -11.94
C GLN A 312 -1.90 -9.18 -12.24
N LYS A 313 -2.29 -9.71 -13.40
CA LYS A 313 -1.85 -11.05 -13.84
C LYS A 313 -0.33 -11.11 -14.05
N VAL A 314 0.25 -10.18 -14.83
CA VAL A 314 1.70 -10.19 -15.08
C VAL A 314 2.50 -10.04 -13.77
N CYS A 315 2.01 -9.25 -12.82
CA CYS A 315 2.61 -9.15 -11.48
C CYS A 315 2.56 -10.48 -10.69
N ALA A 316 1.45 -11.22 -10.75
CA ALA A 316 1.30 -12.50 -10.07
C ALA A 316 2.15 -13.61 -10.73
N ASP A 317 2.16 -13.66 -12.06
CA ASP A 317 2.98 -14.58 -12.86
C ASP A 317 4.49 -14.28 -12.67
N ALA A 318 4.87 -13.02 -12.43
CA ALA A 318 6.25 -12.60 -12.15
C ALA A 318 6.70 -12.94 -10.72
N ARG A 319 5.86 -12.70 -9.70
CA ARG A 319 6.12 -13.12 -8.31
C ARG A 319 6.25 -14.65 -8.20
N GLY A 320 5.28 -15.37 -8.77
CA GLY A 320 5.23 -16.83 -8.71
C GLY A 320 4.78 -17.40 -7.35
N PRO A 321 4.63 -18.74 -7.26
CA PRO A 321 4.28 -19.41 -6.01
C PRO A 321 5.45 -19.44 -5.03
N GLY A 322 5.18 -19.24 -3.74
CA GLY A 322 6.21 -19.28 -2.68
C GLY A 322 7.15 -18.06 -2.64
N TYR A 323 6.80 -16.95 -3.31
CA TYR A 323 7.68 -15.77 -3.39
C TYR A 323 7.97 -15.11 -2.03
N LEU A 324 7.10 -15.30 -1.03
CA LEU A 324 7.31 -14.85 0.36
C LEU A 324 8.31 -15.72 1.14
N ASP A 325 8.58 -16.94 0.66
CA ASP A 325 9.55 -17.88 1.23
C ASP A 325 10.98 -17.65 0.64
N ASN A 326 11.14 -16.63 -0.20
CA ASN A 326 12.40 -16.27 -0.85
C ASN A 326 13.32 -15.49 0.10
N GLU A 327 14.56 -15.98 0.29
CA GLU A 327 15.58 -15.31 1.11
C GLU A 327 15.94 -13.90 0.60
N ASN A 328 15.68 -13.61 -0.68
CA ASN A 328 15.93 -12.31 -1.32
C ASN A 328 14.70 -11.37 -1.31
N LEU A 329 13.74 -11.58 -0.40
CA LEU A 329 12.59 -10.68 -0.19
C LEU A 329 13.06 -9.24 0.06
N SER A 330 12.48 -8.27 -0.65
CA SER A 330 13.05 -6.92 -0.77
C SER A 330 12.06 -5.79 -0.43
N VAL A 331 12.58 -4.57 -0.31
CA VAL A 331 11.77 -3.35 -0.22
C VAL A 331 10.89 -3.13 -1.47
N HIS A 332 11.28 -3.66 -2.62
CA HIS A 332 10.48 -3.64 -3.85
C HIS A 332 9.26 -4.59 -3.76
N ASP A 333 9.35 -5.68 -3.02
CA ASP A 333 8.20 -6.57 -2.79
C ASP A 333 7.14 -5.89 -1.93
N ALA A 334 7.55 -5.15 -0.89
CA ALA A 334 6.64 -4.31 -0.10
C ALA A 334 5.98 -3.22 -0.97
N ALA A 335 6.75 -2.49 -1.79
CA ALA A 335 6.21 -1.50 -2.71
C ALA A 335 5.20 -2.13 -3.71
N THR A 336 5.52 -3.31 -4.23
CA THR A 336 4.64 -4.08 -5.13
C THR A 336 3.31 -4.43 -4.43
N SER A 337 3.36 -4.89 -3.18
CA SER A 337 2.16 -5.13 -2.37
C SER A 337 1.37 -3.83 -2.14
N TYR A 338 2.04 -2.71 -1.86
CA TYR A 338 1.35 -1.43 -1.71
C TYR A 338 0.56 -1.04 -2.96
N PHE A 339 1.17 -1.14 -4.15
CA PHE A 339 0.54 -0.78 -5.41
C PHE A 339 -0.58 -1.75 -5.84
N LEU A 340 -0.45 -3.04 -5.57
CA LEU A 340 -1.57 -3.99 -5.74
C LEU A 340 -2.74 -3.65 -4.80
N GLY A 341 -2.46 -3.24 -3.56
CA GLY A 341 -3.46 -2.75 -2.62
C GLY A 341 -4.13 -1.46 -3.07
N LEU A 342 -3.36 -0.49 -3.56
CA LEU A 342 -3.84 0.79 -4.09
C LEU A 342 -4.71 0.57 -5.34
N SER A 343 -4.26 -0.28 -6.27
CA SER A 343 -5.01 -0.71 -7.45
C SER A 343 -6.33 -1.41 -7.11
N ALA A 344 -6.37 -2.17 -6.00
CA ALA A 344 -7.61 -2.75 -5.47
C ALA A 344 -8.53 -1.70 -4.80
N CYS A 345 -7.97 -0.67 -4.14
CA CYS A 345 -8.71 0.44 -3.55
C CYS A 345 -9.50 1.22 -4.61
N TYR A 346 -8.81 1.77 -5.61
CA TYR A 346 -9.38 2.53 -6.74
C TYR A 346 -10.26 1.72 -7.69
N THR A 347 -10.45 0.42 -7.43
CA THR A 347 -11.38 -0.45 -8.17
C THR A 347 -12.41 -1.10 -7.24
N PHE A 348 -12.62 -0.51 -6.05
CA PHE A 348 -13.60 -0.89 -5.02
C PHE A 348 -13.48 -2.35 -4.51
N ARG A 349 -12.32 -2.98 -4.69
CA ARG A 349 -12.01 -4.36 -4.26
C ARG A 349 -11.38 -4.38 -2.87
N TRP A 350 -12.05 -3.78 -1.90
CA TRP A 350 -11.55 -3.55 -0.53
C TRP A 350 -10.99 -4.79 0.17
N ARG A 351 -11.55 -5.99 -0.06
CA ARG A 351 -10.97 -7.25 0.47
C ARG A 351 -9.56 -7.55 -0.08
N GLN A 352 -9.30 -7.27 -1.35
CA GLN A 352 -7.96 -7.42 -1.94
C GLN A 352 -7.04 -6.29 -1.45
N CYS A 353 -7.57 -5.07 -1.33
CA CYS A 353 -6.86 -3.92 -0.77
C CYS A 353 -6.30 -4.22 0.64
N ARG A 354 -7.16 -4.65 1.56
CA ARG A 354 -6.82 -5.10 2.94
C ARG A 354 -5.70 -6.13 2.93
N LEU A 355 -5.83 -7.20 2.14
CA LEU A 355 -4.83 -8.28 2.06
C LEU A 355 -3.45 -7.79 1.59
N TYR A 356 -3.40 -7.03 0.50
CA TYR A 356 -2.14 -6.52 -0.06
C TYR A 356 -1.49 -5.44 0.81
N TRP A 357 -2.26 -4.60 1.51
CA TRP A 357 -1.73 -3.65 2.47
C TRP A 357 -1.24 -4.32 3.77
N SER A 358 -1.87 -5.40 4.22
CA SER A 358 -1.35 -6.24 5.31
C SER A 358 -0.06 -6.94 4.90
N GLU A 359 0.02 -7.45 3.66
CA GLU A 359 1.24 -8.04 3.08
C GLU A 359 2.37 -7.01 3.04
N CYS A 360 2.11 -5.78 2.55
CA CYS A 360 3.07 -4.67 2.56
C CYS A 360 3.61 -4.36 3.96
N LEU A 361 2.73 -4.19 4.96
CA LEU A 361 3.15 -3.94 6.35
C LEU A 361 3.92 -5.13 6.94
N THR A 362 3.55 -6.37 6.61
CA THR A 362 4.27 -7.57 7.06
C THR A 362 5.67 -7.63 6.47
N ILE A 363 5.88 -7.30 5.19
CA ILE A 363 7.22 -7.26 4.57
C ILE A 363 8.07 -6.15 5.21
N ILE A 364 7.55 -4.94 5.37
CA ILE A 364 8.26 -3.83 6.07
C ILE A 364 8.58 -4.19 7.53
N ARG A 365 7.71 -4.96 8.20
CA ARG A 365 7.97 -5.48 9.55
C ARG A 365 9.08 -6.55 9.55
N ALA A 366 9.02 -7.51 8.64
CA ALA A 366 10.00 -8.59 8.50
C ALA A 366 11.41 -8.11 8.12
N LEU A 367 11.52 -7.09 7.25
CA LEU A 367 12.78 -6.47 6.85
C LEU A 367 13.36 -5.50 7.91
N GLY A 368 12.67 -5.28 9.04
CA GLY A 368 13.11 -4.33 10.08
C GLY A 368 12.98 -2.84 9.72
N LEU A 369 12.54 -2.51 8.51
CA LEU A 369 12.41 -1.14 7.95
C LEU A 369 11.39 -0.23 8.68
N HIS A 370 10.73 -0.76 9.71
CA HIS A 370 9.85 -0.04 10.63
C HIS A 370 10.57 0.51 11.88
N LYS A 371 11.91 0.41 11.96
CA LYS A 371 12.73 0.83 13.12
C LYS A 371 13.55 2.09 12.82
N PRO A 372 13.93 2.89 13.82
CA PRO A 372 14.74 4.11 13.64
C PRO A 372 16.25 3.82 13.47
N THR A 373 16.63 2.99 12.49
CA THR A 373 18.01 2.84 11.96
C THR A 373 19.09 2.24 12.89
N GLU A 374 19.05 2.41 14.21
CA GLU A 374 20.14 2.02 15.13
C GLU A 374 20.17 0.54 15.56
N GLN A 375 19.17 -0.27 15.17
CA GLN A 375 19.11 -1.69 15.56
C GLN A 375 19.34 -2.60 14.36
N ASN A 376 20.34 -3.48 14.47
CA ASN A 376 20.71 -4.53 13.51
C ASN A 376 19.48 -5.10 12.78
N PHE A 377 19.40 -4.87 11.46
CA PHE A 377 18.29 -5.35 10.64
C PHE A 377 18.23 -6.86 10.69
N THR A 378 17.09 -7.38 11.15
CA THR A 378 16.94 -8.79 11.45
C THR A 378 16.70 -9.58 10.16
N ARG A 379 17.77 -10.09 9.56
CA ARG A 379 17.69 -10.99 8.40
C ARG A 379 16.70 -12.13 8.69
N LEU A 380 15.76 -12.38 7.78
CA LEU A 380 14.65 -13.31 7.99
C LEU A 380 15.19 -14.68 8.44
N GLY A 381 14.78 -15.11 9.63
CA GLY A 381 15.21 -16.38 10.26
C GLY A 381 15.91 -16.22 11.61
N MET A 382 16.53 -15.07 11.91
CA MET A 382 17.14 -14.85 13.22
C MET A 382 16.10 -14.43 14.27
N LEU A 383 15.84 -15.30 15.24
CA LEU A 383 15.10 -14.92 16.45
C LEU A 383 15.89 -13.84 17.22
N PRO A 384 15.21 -12.81 17.77
CA PRO A 384 15.82 -11.96 18.79
C PRO A 384 16.30 -12.85 19.93
N ALA A 385 17.58 -12.74 20.29
CA ALA A 385 18.14 -13.49 21.41
C ALA A 385 17.36 -13.11 22.68
N ALA A 386 16.64 -14.08 23.26
CA ALA A 386 15.92 -13.86 24.51
C ALA A 386 16.94 -13.41 25.56
N VAL A 387 16.67 -12.26 26.21
CA VAL A 387 17.63 -11.58 27.11
C VAL A 387 17.72 -12.31 28.46
N GLY A 388 18.27 -13.51 28.43
CA GLY A 388 18.80 -14.22 29.58
C GLY A 388 20.21 -13.72 29.86
N SER A 389 20.47 -13.30 31.09
CA SER A 389 21.83 -12.96 31.54
C SER A 389 22.77 -14.16 31.32
N ASN A 390 23.92 -13.90 30.67
CA ASN A 390 25.01 -14.85 30.40
C ASN A 390 24.81 -15.81 29.20
N GLY A 391 24.38 -15.28 28.05
CA GLY A 391 24.76 -15.85 26.74
C GLY A 391 26.17 -15.40 26.32
N PRO A 392 26.91 -16.17 25.48
CA PRO A 392 28.25 -15.78 25.04
C PRO A 392 28.21 -14.58 24.10
N ASN A 393 29.28 -13.77 24.11
CA ASN A 393 29.52 -12.72 23.13
C ASN A 393 29.66 -13.32 21.72
N THR A 394 28.53 -13.48 21.04
CA THR A 394 28.51 -13.66 19.59
C THR A 394 28.66 -12.26 19.01
N GLU A 395 29.81 -11.97 18.42
CA GLU A 395 30.03 -10.72 17.69
C GLU A 395 29.17 -10.76 16.42
N GLY A 396 27.90 -10.38 16.58
CA GLY A 396 26.91 -10.36 15.50
C GLY A 396 27.41 -9.46 14.38
N ASN A 397 27.47 -10.03 13.17
CA ASN A 397 28.11 -9.44 11.99
C ASN A 397 27.87 -7.93 11.90
N ARG A 398 28.93 -7.14 12.05
CA ARG A 398 28.85 -5.67 12.09
C ARG A 398 28.62 -5.04 10.70
N ASP A 399 28.72 -5.86 9.66
CA ASP A 399 28.92 -5.45 8.28
C ASP A 399 27.75 -5.89 7.39
N ASP A 400 26.57 -5.33 7.65
CA ASP A 400 25.40 -5.29 6.74
C ASP A 400 24.63 -3.98 6.98
N VAL A 401 25.28 -2.84 6.73
CA VAL A 401 24.63 -1.53 6.72
C VAL A 401 23.76 -1.44 5.46
N LEU A 402 22.43 -1.38 5.64
CA LEU A 402 21.51 -1.16 4.52
C LEU A 402 21.85 0.15 3.80
N ASP A 403 21.78 0.12 2.48
CA ASP A 403 22.03 1.30 1.65
C ASP A 403 20.95 2.37 1.84
N ASN A 404 21.31 3.63 1.59
CA ASN A 404 20.43 4.76 1.86
C ASN A 404 19.17 4.79 0.97
N ILE A 405 19.19 4.18 -0.23
CA ILE A 405 18.01 4.07 -1.09
C ILE A 405 17.03 3.06 -0.47
N THR A 406 17.50 1.90 -0.02
CA THR A 406 16.67 0.91 0.69
C THR A 406 16.09 1.47 1.99
N LEU A 407 16.90 2.21 2.76
CA LEU A 407 16.45 2.87 4.00
C LEU A 407 15.38 3.94 3.74
N GLU A 408 15.58 4.84 2.79
CA GLU A 408 14.58 5.87 2.45
C GLU A 408 13.33 5.27 1.82
N MET A 409 13.45 4.27 0.93
CA MET A 409 12.29 3.55 0.42
C MET A 409 11.51 2.86 1.56
N GLY A 410 12.18 2.26 2.54
CA GLY A 410 11.55 1.66 3.72
C GLY A 410 10.75 2.68 4.53
N ARG A 411 11.36 3.84 4.85
CA ARG A 411 10.72 4.97 5.54
C ARG A 411 9.48 5.45 4.77
N ARG A 412 9.62 5.71 3.46
CA ARG A 412 8.54 6.22 2.60
C ARG A 412 7.37 5.24 2.49
N ILE A 413 7.63 3.94 2.34
CA ILE A 413 6.56 2.91 2.30
C ILE A 413 5.86 2.80 3.66
N PHE A 414 6.61 2.78 4.78
CA PHE A 414 6.02 2.78 6.13
C PHE A 414 5.07 3.97 6.33
N TRP A 415 5.54 5.19 6.05
CA TRP A 415 4.75 6.39 6.25
C TRP A 415 3.57 6.51 5.28
N THR A 416 3.68 5.95 4.08
CA THR A 416 2.55 5.88 3.13
C THR A 416 1.49 4.88 3.62
N MET A 417 1.91 3.77 4.22
CA MET A 417 1.00 2.85 4.91
C MET A 417 0.34 3.50 6.15
N PHE A 418 1.06 4.32 6.90
CA PHE A 418 0.50 5.11 8.02
C PHE A 418 -0.58 6.09 7.54
N VAL A 419 -0.28 6.90 6.52
CA VAL A 419 -1.25 7.83 5.90
C VAL A 419 -2.47 7.08 5.34
N SER A 420 -2.26 5.93 4.70
CA SER A 420 -3.33 5.09 4.18
C SER A 420 -4.23 4.57 5.31
N SER A 421 -3.64 3.97 6.35
CA SER A 421 -4.37 3.44 7.52
C SER A 421 -5.17 4.53 8.26
N LYS A 422 -4.55 5.69 8.51
CA LYS A 422 -5.18 6.83 9.15
C LYS A 422 -6.31 7.45 8.31
N THR A 423 -6.15 7.50 6.99
CA THR A 423 -7.23 7.94 6.07
C THR A 423 -8.46 7.03 6.19
N ILE A 424 -8.28 5.71 6.18
CA ILE A 424 -9.39 4.73 6.29
C ILE A 424 -10.13 4.93 7.63
N HIS A 425 -9.38 5.12 8.72
CA HIS A 425 -9.92 5.38 10.06
C HIS A 425 -10.77 6.65 10.14
N GLN A 426 -10.31 7.76 9.55
CA GLN A 426 -11.11 8.99 9.47
C GLN A 426 -12.37 8.83 8.62
N CYS A 427 -12.34 7.95 7.61
CA CYS A 427 -13.49 7.66 6.74
C CYS A 427 -14.48 6.62 7.34
N GLY A 428 -14.45 6.38 8.65
CA GLY A 428 -15.44 5.55 9.34
C GLY A 428 -15.26 4.04 9.15
N SER A 429 -14.04 3.56 8.86
CA SER A 429 -13.72 2.14 8.69
C SER A 429 -12.41 1.78 9.41
N ALA A 430 -12.31 0.58 9.98
CA ALA A 430 -11.10 0.17 10.72
C ALA A 430 -10.67 -1.27 10.35
N PHE A 431 -9.57 -1.39 9.60
CA PHE A 431 -8.96 -2.69 9.31
C PHE A 431 -7.99 -3.08 10.43
N SER A 432 -8.36 -4.06 11.25
CA SER A 432 -7.58 -4.49 12.42
C SER A 432 -6.16 -4.94 12.10
N GLU A 433 -5.90 -5.51 10.92
CA GLU A 433 -4.55 -5.92 10.50
C GLU A 433 -3.69 -4.76 9.96
N LEU A 434 -4.32 -3.64 9.59
CA LEU A 434 -3.64 -2.41 9.17
C LEU A 434 -3.42 -1.42 10.32
N VAL A 435 -3.77 -1.80 11.55
CA VAL A 435 -3.45 -1.01 12.74
C VAL A 435 -1.93 -0.91 12.88
N ILE A 436 -1.44 0.33 12.84
CA ILE A 436 -0.10 0.67 13.27
C ILE A 436 -0.28 1.19 14.71
N PRO A 437 0.25 0.48 15.74
CA PRO A 437 0.10 0.91 17.12
C PRO A 437 0.81 2.25 17.32
N PRO A 438 0.35 3.10 18.27
CA PRO A 438 1.07 4.32 18.65
C PRO A 438 2.52 4.04 19.03
N GLU A 439 3.39 5.00 18.71
CA GLU A 439 4.80 4.96 19.11
C GLU A 439 4.96 4.95 20.64
N THR A 440 6.01 4.27 21.12
CA THR A 440 6.39 4.25 22.53
C THR A 440 7.91 4.47 22.66
N PRO A 441 8.43 4.84 23.84
CA PRO A 441 9.87 4.99 24.04
C PRO A 441 10.70 3.72 23.78
N SER A 442 10.08 2.53 23.74
CA SER A 442 10.73 1.26 23.39
C SER A 442 10.47 0.82 21.94
N MET A 443 9.41 1.32 21.31
CA MET A 443 9.03 1.06 19.92
C MET A 443 8.62 2.37 19.21
N PRO A 444 9.59 3.29 18.97
CA PRO A 444 9.35 4.49 18.17
C PRO A 444 9.16 4.15 16.69
N TYR A 445 8.51 5.03 15.94
CA TYR A 445 8.42 4.95 14.49
C TYR A 445 9.79 5.20 13.81
N PRO A 446 9.99 4.76 12.56
CA PRO A 446 11.14 5.20 11.78
C PRO A 446 11.01 6.71 11.53
N PRO A 447 12.12 7.47 11.38
CA PRO A 447 12.06 8.90 11.13
C PRO A 447 11.30 9.20 9.83
N LEU A 448 10.83 10.44 9.69
CA LEU A 448 10.31 10.93 8.40
C LEU A 448 11.39 10.79 7.30
N PRO A 449 11.00 10.53 6.05
CA PRO A 449 11.90 10.60 4.90
C PRO A 449 12.68 11.91 4.86
N VAL A 450 13.95 11.85 4.49
CA VAL A 450 14.84 13.02 4.42
C VAL A 450 14.35 13.97 3.34
N GLU A 451 14.30 15.27 3.62
CA GLU A 451 13.77 16.29 2.70
C GLU A 451 14.77 16.66 1.59
N VAL A 452 14.97 15.71 0.69
CA VAL A 452 15.72 15.80 -0.57
C VAL A 452 14.95 15.13 -1.70
N ASP A 453 15.21 15.53 -2.94
CA ASP A 453 14.72 14.82 -4.13
C ASP A 453 15.53 13.53 -4.38
N ASP A 454 14.94 12.56 -5.08
CA ASP A 454 15.55 11.25 -5.32
C ASP A 454 16.94 11.32 -5.99
N PHE A 455 17.20 12.32 -6.85
CA PHE A 455 18.52 12.46 -7.49
C PHE A 455 19.66 12.79 -6.52
N CYS A 456 19.36 13.14 -5.26
CA CYS A 456 20.35 13.35 -4.20
C CYS A 456 20.62 12.07 -3.36
N ILE A 457 19.90 10.96 -3.60
CA ILE A 457 19.98 9.75 -2.77
C ILE A 457 20.80 8.68 -3.49
N PHE A 458 21.98 8.37 -2.96
CA PHE A 458 22.90 7.36 -3.48
C PHE A 458 23.02 6.20 -2.48
N PRO A 459 23.42 4.98 -2.91
CA PRO A 459 23.51 3.84 -1.99
C PRO A 459 24.37 4.13 -0.75
N GLY A 460 25.53 4.78 -0.94
CA GLY A 460 26.49 5.07 0.12
C GLY A 460 26.35 6.42 0.84
N HIS A 461 25.56 7.38 0.33
CA HIS A 461 25.43 8.71 0.93
C HIS A 461 24.17 9.45 0.42
N ILE A 462 23.81 10.55 1.10
CA ILE A 462 22.77 11.48 0.65
C ILE A 462 23.41 12.86 0.47
N GLU A 463 23.22 13.46 -0.70
CA GLU A 463 23.62 14.85 -1.00
C GLU A 463 22.58 15.86 -0.50
N PRO A 464 22.96 17.12 -0.21
CA PRO A 464 22.01 18.16 0.17
C PRO A 464 21.11 18.58 -1.01
N GLN A 465 19.85 18.89 -0.72
CA GLN A 465 18.91 19.44 -1.70
C GLN A 465 19.44 20.74 -2.31
N PRO A 466 19.37 20.95 -3.65
CA PRO A 466 19.81 22.19 -4.28
C PRO A 466 19.10 23.44 -3.72
N PRO A 467 19.83 24.54 -3.46
CA PRO A 467 19.26 25.73 -2.84
C PRO A 467 18.18 26.37 -3.71
N GLY A 468 17.05 26.74 -3.09
CA GLY A 468 15.87 27.29 -3.76
C GLY A 468 14.92 26.25 -4.36
N LEU A 469 15.31 24.98 -4.46
CA LEU A 469 14.47 23.91 -5.01
C LEU A 469 13.75 23.16 -3.88
N VAL A 470 12.45 23.40 -3.69
CA VAL A 470 11.65 22.65 -2.72
C VAL A 470 11.63 21.15 -3.10
N PRO A 471 12.01 20.22 -2.20
CA PRO A 471 12.06 18.81 -2.52
C PRO A 471 10.64 18.22 -2.57
N MET A 472 10.37 17.32 -3.52
CA MET A 472 9.05 16.74 -3.74
C MET A 472 8.54 15.97 -2.51
N ILE A 473 9.43 15.40 -1.71
CA ILE A 473 9.07 14.66 -0.50
C ILE A 473 8.53 15.57 0.63
N ALA A 474 8.78 16.89 0.59
CA ALA A 474 8.28 17.81 1.63
C ALA A 474 6.74 17.86 1.69
N GLY A 475 6.06 17.79 0.54
CA GLY A 475 4.59 17.74 0.50
C GLY A 475 4.01 16.44 1.04
N PHE A 476 4.72 15.33 0.84
CA PHE A 476 4.40 14.05 1.48
C PHE A 476 4.61 14.11 3.01
N ASN A 477 5.75 14.64 3.47
CA ASN A 477 6.05 14.81 4.89
C ASN A 477 5.04 15.73 5.59
N ALA A 478 4.58 16.80 4.94
CA ALA A 478 3.49 17.63 5.46
C ALA A 478 2.17 16.85 5.60
N ASN A 479 1.83 15.99 4.63
CA ASN A 479 0.66 15.10 4.73
C ASN A 479 0.78 14.14 5.92
N VAL A 480 1.97 13.57 6.17
CA VAL A 480 2.24 12.73 7.34
C VAL A 480 2.06 13.53 8.64
N ARG A 481 2.62 14.75 8.74
CA ARG A 481 2.48 15.64 9.92
C ARG A 481 1.02 15.95 10.25
N ILE A 482 0.16 16.13 9.25
CA ILE A 482 -1.30 16.28 9.41
C ILE A 482 -1.90 15.05 10.12
N PHE A 483 -1.66 13.83 9.62
CA PHE A 483 -2.20 12.62 10.25
C PHE A 483 -1.55 12.30 11.62
N MET A 484 -0.35 12.81 11.91
CA MET A 484 0.27 12.73 13.24
C MET A 484 -0.35 13.72 14.26
N SER A 485 -1.08 14.75 13.83
CA SER A 485 -1.61 15.77 14.76
C SER A 485 -2.54 15.17 15.81
N TYR A 486 -3.32 14.14 15.45
CA TYR A 486 -4.24 13.45 16.35
C TYR A 486 -3.72 12.10 16.89
N SER A 487 -2.42 11.82 16.75
CA SER A 487 -1.80 10.63 17.37
C SER A 487 -2.12 10.47 18.86
N PRO A 488 -2.09 11.53 19.71
CA PRO A 488 -2.50 11.39 21.11
C PRO A 488 -3.95 10.96 21.29
N LEU A 489 -4.89 11.48 20.48
CA LEU A 489 -6.29 11.05 20.48
C LEU A 489 -6.41 9.57 20.12
N SER A 490 -5.72 9.11 19.07
CA SER A 490 -5.68 7.68 18.71
C SER A 490 -5.12 6.80 19.84
N THR A 491 -4.17 7.30 20.61
CA THR A 491 -3.66 6.59 21.81
C THR A 491 -4.71 6.52 22.92
N MET A 492 -5.52 7.57 23.12
CA MET A 492 -6.65 7.54 24.06
C MET A 492 -7.72 6.53 23.60
N GLU A 493 -8.13 6.60 22.33
CA GLU A 493 -9.14 5.72 21.72
C GLU A 493 -8.72 4.24 21.80
N LEU A 494 -7.43 3.93 21.61
CA LEU A 494 -6.89 2.57 21.74
C LEU A 494 -6.75 2.10 23.20
N ALA A 495 -6.51 3.00 24.15
CA ALA A 495 -6.28 2.66 25.56
C ALA A 495 -7.58 2.46 26.36
N TRP A 496 -8.63 3.24 26.06
CA TRP A 496 -9.89 3.23 26.82
C TRP A 496 -11.13 2.84 25.99
N GLY A 497 -11.02 2.83 24.66
CA GLY A 497 -12.15 2.69 23.75
C GLY A 497 -12.57 4.03 23.14
N VAL A 498 -13.23 3.96 21.99
CA VAL A 498 -13.53 5.12 21.13
C VAL A 498 -14.50 6.12 21.79
N ASP A 499 -15.51 5.60 22.50
CA ASP A 499 -16.60 6.39 23.09
C ASP A 499 -16.50 6.50 24.63
N ALA A 500 -15.31 6.22 25.19
CA ALA A 500 -15.10 6.15 26.63
C ALA A 500 -14.98 7.55 27.26
N LEU A 501 -15.86 7.86 28.22
CA LEU A 501 -15.80 9.09 29.01
C LEU A 501 -14.78 8.94 30.16
N VAL A 502 -13.55 9.42 29.94
CA VAL A 502 -12.42 9.25 30.88
C VAL A 502 -11.61 10.55 30.91
N ASP A 503 -11.69 11.29 32.03
CA ASP A 503 -11.00 12.57 32.21
C ASP A 503 -11.38 13.58 31.11
N ILE A 504 -12.65 14.00 31.10
CA ILE A 504 -13.28 14.74 29.99
C ILE A 504 -12.56 16.06 29.70
N ASP A 505 -12.06 16.76 30.73
CA ASP A 505 -11.30 18.01 30.54
C ASP A 505 -9.97 17.75 29.82
N ARG A 506 -9.31 16.63 30.11
CA ARG A 506 -8.13 16.16 29.37
C ARG A 506 -8.49 15.69 27.96
N GLN A 507 -9.63 15.04 27.75
CA GLN A 507 -10.11 14.67 26.40
C GLN A 507 -10.39 15.92 25.55
N LYS A 508 -11.13 16.91 26.09
CA LYS A 508 -11.33 18.24 25.47
C LYS A 508 -9.99 18.90 25.12
N LYS A 509 -9.02 18.90 26.05
CA LYS A 509 -7.68 19.44 25.79
C LYS A 509 -6.93 18.69 24.68
N VAL A 510 -6.94 17.36 24.68
CA VAL A 510 -6.25 16.56 23.64
C VAL A 510 -6.85 16.81 22.26
N LEU A 511 -8.16 17.07 22.15
CA LEU A 511 -8.82 17.46 20.92
C LEU A 511 -8.37 18.85 20.45
N HIS A 512 -8.44 19.87 21.30
CA HIS A 512 -7.90 21.22 21.02
C HIS A 512 -6.42 21.18 20.60
N ASP A 513 -5.57 20.53 21.40
CA ASP A 513 -4.13 20.44 21.13
C ASP A 513 -3.84 19.64 19.85
N SER A 514 -4.76 18.79 19.37
CA SER A 514 -4.64 18.09 18.08
C SER A 514 -5.13 18.92 16.90
N LEU A 515 -6.12 19.80 17.11
CA LEU A 515 -6.60 20.76 16.11
C LEU A 515 -5.52 21.80 15.79
N GLU A 516 -4.92 22.43 16.80
CA GLU A 516 -3.86 23.43 16.59
C GLU A 516 -2.58 22.82 15.99
N ARG A 517 -2.25 21.57 16.30
CA ARG A 517 -1.17 20.84 15.59
C ARG A 517 -1.53 20.55 14.13
N CYS A 518 -2.81 20.31 13.81
CA CYS A 518 -3.26 20.14 12.43
C CYS A 518 -3.16 21.45 11.64
N LYS A 519 -3.64 22.56 12.21
CA LYS A 519 -3.51 23.92 11.65
C LYS A 519 -2.05 24.28 11.42
N SER A 520 -1.17 24.01 12.39
CA SER A 520 0.27 24.29 12.29
C SER A 520 0.92 23.52 11.13
N ALA A 521 0.63 22.22 10.99
CA ALA A 521 1.12 21.40 9.87
C ALA A 521 0.72 21.90 8.46
N THR A 522 -0.30 22.76 8.35
CA THR A 522 -0.67 23.48 7.11
C THR A 522 -0.16 24.93 7.04
N ARG A 523 0.14 25.58 8.17
CA ARG A 523 0.79 26.91 8.21
C ARG A 523 2.27 26.82 7.79
N ASP A 524 2.96 25.76 8.20
CA ASP A 524 4.40 25.57 8.01
C ASP A 524 4.77 25.03 6.60
N LEU A 525 3.89 25.21 5.61
CA LEU A 525 4.09 24.72 4.24
C LEU A 525 5.05 25.61 3.43
N PRO A 526 5.94 25.02 2.60
CA PRO A 526 6.65 25.76 1.56
C PRO A 526 5.66 26.52 0.65
N THR A 527 6.03 27.73 0.22
CA THR A 527 5.15 28.64 -0.54
C THR A 527 4.56 28.03 -1.82
N VAL A 528 5.26 27.08 -2.45
CA VAL A 528 4.78 26.35 -3.65
C VAL A 528 3.67 25.32 -3.35
N LEU A 529 3.44 24.99 -2.07
CA LEU A 529 2.39 24.08 -1.59
C LEU A 529 1.26 24.80 -0.83
N VAL A 530 1.35 26.13 -0.70
CA VAL A 530 0.26 26.96 -0.16
C VAL A 530 -0.82 27.15 -1.24
N ILE A 531 -2.09 27.09 -0.84
CA ILE A 531 -3.21 27.57 -1.64
C ILE A 531 -3.52 28.98 -1.15
N TRP A 532 -3.47 29.95 -2.05
CA TRP A 532 -3.84 31.32 -1.78
C TRP A 532 -5.31 31.50 -2.17
N PRO A 533 -6.19 31.97 -1.26
CA PRO A 533 -7.56 32.30 -1.62
C PRO A 533 -7.57 33.30 -2.77
N THR A 534 -8.28 32.98 -3.86
CA THR A 534 -8.49 33.94 -4.94
C THR A 534 -9.58 34.93 -4.52
N ASP A 535 -9.37 36.22 -4.77
CA ASP A 535 -10.32 37.30 -4.39
C ASP A 535 -11.71 37.16 -5.06
N ASN A 536 -11.84 36.27 -6.06
CA ASN A 536 -13.11 35.81 -6.60
C ASN A 536 -13.87 34.94 -5.58
N ASN A 537 -14.44 35.57 -4.56
CA ASN A 537 -15.44 34.96 -3.69
C ASN A 537 -16.59 34.39 -4.54
N PRO A 538 -16.81 33.06 -4.59
CA PRO A 538 -17.80 32.43 -5.48
C PRO A 538 -19.26 32.89 -5.24
N PHE A 539 -19.53 33.48 -4.07
CA PHE A 539 -20.85 33.96 -3.66
C PHE A 539 -21.07 35.47 -3.91
N ALA A 540 -20.08 36.21 -4.42
CA ALA A 540 -20.17 37.67 -4.55
C ALA A 540 -21.26 38.15 -5.53
N ASN A 541 -21.63 37.32 -6.52
CA ASN A 541 -22.68 37.62 -7.50
C ASN A 541 -24.03 37.01 -7.10
N HIS A 542 -24.64 37.52 -6.03
CA HIS A 542 -26.06 37.25 -5.75
C HIS A 542 -26.96 37.88 -6.83
N ASN A 543 -27.29 37.12 -7.88
CA ASN A 543 -28.36 37.47 -8.82
C ASN A 543 -29.14 36.25 -9.36
N GLY A 544 -29.47 35.31 -8.47
CA GLY A 544 -30.69 34.50 -8.57
C GLY A 544 -30.68 33.26 -9.47
N ASN A 545 -29.63 33.02 -10.27
CA ASN A 545 -29.43 31.74 -10.95
C ASN A 545 -27.94 31.47 -11.15
N GLU A 546 -27.58 30.19 -11.04
CA GLU A 546 -26.23 29.61 -11.24
C GLU A 546 -25.13 30.15 -10.30
N LEU A 547 -24.59 29.27 -9.45
CA LEU A 547 -23.37 29.54 -8.69
C LEU A 547 -22.22 29.71 -9.69
N GLY A 548 -21.43 30.77 -9.55
CA GLY A 548 -20.38 31.20 -10.50
C GLY A 548 -19.14 30.30 -10.57
N LEU A 549 -19.29 29.00 -10.33
CA LEU A 549 -18.27 27.96 -10.50
C LEU A 549 -18.14 27.62 -12.00
N ASP A 550 -17.63 28.57 -12.77
CA ASP A 550 -17.44 28.47 -14.23
C ASP A 550 -16.27 27.53 -14.60
N PHE A 551 -16.49 26.24 -14.34
CA PHE A 551 -15.66 25.14 -14.81
C PHE A 551 -15.67 25.00 -16.35
N SER A 552 -16.42 25.84 -17.07
CA SER A 552 -16.42 25.91 -18.54
C SER A 552 -15.30 26.81 -19.07
N ASN A 553 -14.77 27.72 -18.25
CA ASN A 553 -13.72 28.68 -18.64
C ASN A 553 -12.35 28.48 -18.00
N THR A 554 -12.13 27.44 -17.18
CA THR A 554 -10.78 26.98 -16.78
C THR A 554 -10.05 26.30 -17.95
N SER A 555 -9.78 27.11 -18.97
CA SER A 555 -8.94 26.88 -20.15
C SER A 555 -8.96 25.46 -20.72
N TYR A 556 -9.74 25.27 -21.79
CA TYR A 556 -9.57 24.16 -22.75
C TYR A 556 -8.25 24.28 -23.55
N ALA A 557 -7.14 24.48 -22.86
CA ALA A 557 -5.82 24.11 -23.33
C ALA A 557 -5.84 22.60 -23.58
N ARG A 558 -6.11 22.22 -24.83
CA ARG A 558 -6.01 20.86 -25.37
C ARG A 558 -4.91 20.10 -24.66
N ASP A 559 -5.25 18.98 -24.02
CA ASP A 559 -4.25 18.11 -23.38
C ASP A 559 -3.13 17.86 -24.41
N PRO A 560 -1.84 18.15 -24.11
CA PRO A 560 -0.77 18.11 -25.11
C PRO A 560 -0.68 16.78 -25.89
N ALA A 561 -1.13 15.68 -25.28
CA ALA A 561 -1.27 14.37 -25.93
C ALA A 561 -2.18 14.37 -27.19
N THR A 562 -3.12 15.31 -27.29
CA THR A 562 -4.04 15.48 -28.43
C THR A 562 -3.43 16.27 -29.59
N LEU A 563 -2.36 17.03 -29.35
CA LEU A 563 -1.69 17.88 -30.35
C LEU A 563 -0.41 17.27 -30.90
N ASN A 564 0.39 16.61 -30.05
CA ASN A 564 1.61 15.94 -30.50
C ASN A 564 1.99 14.79 -29.53
N PRO A 565 2.04 13.52 -29.99
CA PRO A 565 2.48 12.40 -29.16
C PRO A 565 3.91 12.51 -28.60
N ASN A 566 4.72 13.46 -29.11
CA ASN A 566 6.08 13.71 -28.63
C ASN A 566 6.19 14.85 -27.59
N THR A 567 5.10 15.56 -27.25
CA THR A 567 5.10 16.60 -26.20
C THR A 567 4.48 16.09 -24.90
N VAL A 568 4.93 14.90 -24.46
CA VAL A 568 4.39 14.19 -23.29
C VAL A 568 4.78 14.86 -21.98
N ASP A 569 5.97 15.44 -21.94
CA ASP A 569 6.33 16.46 -20.96
C ASP A 569 6.67 17.76 -21.68
N ALA A 570 5.84 18.78 -21.45
CA ALA A 570 6.36 20.14 -21.27
C ALA A 570 7.36 20.11 -20.09
N THR A 571 8.28 21.06 -20.05
CA THR A 571 9.59 21.06 -19.34
C THR A 571 9.65 20.36 -17.96
N PRO A 572 10.85 19.97 -17.47
CA PRO A 572 11.01 19.47 -16.10
C PRO A 572 10.38 20.37 -15.03
N GLU A 573 10.29 21.68 -15.28
CA GLU A 573 9.59 22.67 -14.46
C GLU A 573 8.06 22.51 -14.53
N ASP A 574 7.47 22.33 -15.71
CA ASP A 574 6.04 22.02 -15.90
C ASP A 574 5.63 20.66 -15.32
N ARG A 575 6.53 19.67 -15.36
CA ARG A 575 6.35 18.38 -14.66
C ARG A 575 6.32 18.63 -13.14
N ARG A 576 7.32 19.31 -12.58
CA ARG A 576 7.40 19.63 -11.14
C ARG A 576 6.21 20.47 -10.66
N ARG A 577 5.76 21.45 -11.46
CA ARG A 577 4.54 22.25 -11.17
C ARG A 577 3.30 21.37 -11.05
N ARG A 578 3.05 20.46 -12.00
CA ARG A 578 1.95 19.48 -11.92
C ARG A 578 2.04 18.63 -10.65
N GLN A 579 3.24 18.14 -10.31
CA GLN A 579 3.47 17.36 -9.10
C GLN A 579 3.12 18.14 -7.81
N TYR A 580 3.43 19.44 -7.74
CA TYR A 580 3.03 20.29 -6.60
C TYR A 580 1.51 20.52 -6.51
N GLU A 581 0.81 20.74 -7.62
CA GLU A 581 -0.67 20.92 -7.59
C GLU A 581 -1.38 19.64 -7.08
N ILE A 582 -0.90 18.46 -7.49
CA ILE A 582 -1.39 17.16 -7.00
C ILE A 582 -1.14 17.02 -5.48
N GLN A 583 0.02 17.49 -5.01
CA GLN A 583 0.32 17.52 -3.57
C GLN A 583 -0.56 18.50 -2.80
N LYS A 584 -0.83 19.71 -3.31
CA LYS A 584 -1.79 20.64 -2.70
C LYS A 584 -3.15 19.98 -2.48
N ALA A 585 -3.69 19.32 -3.51
CA ALA A 585 -4.98 18.64 -3.42
C ALA A 585 -5.00 17.59 -2.30
N ASN A 586 -3.91 16.82 -2.16
CA ASN A 586 -3.79 15.82 -1.11
C ASN A 586 -3.55 16.41 0.29
N ILE A 587 -2.69 17.44 0.42
CA ILE A 587 -2.35 18.11 1.67
C ILE A 587 -3.57 18.81 2.26
N HIS A 588 -4.18 19.73 1.51
CA HIS A 588 -5.28 20.54 2.01
C HIS A 588 -6.56 19.70 2.17
N GLY A 589 -6.80 18.72 1.28
CA GLY A 589 -7.88 17.73 1.45
C GLY A 589 -7.71 16.85 2.70
N SER A 590 -6.50 16.33 2.98
CA SER A 590 -6.23 15.60 4.23
C SER A 590 -6.33 16.50 5.46
N GLY A 591 -5.85 17.75 5.38
CA GLY A 591 -5.89 18.72 6.47
C GLY A 591 -7.31 19.06 6.89
N LEU A 592 -8.18 19.38 5.93
CA LEU A 592 -9.58 19.69 6.19
C LEU A 592 -10.36 18.48 6.73
N CYS A 593 -10.14 17.28 6.16
CA CYS A 593 -10.73 16.06 6.69
C CYS A 593 -10.26 15.74 8.13
N THR A 594 -9.00 16.01 8.45
CA THR A 594 -8.44 15.80 9.81
C THR A 594 -8.98 16.83 10.80
N ARG A 595 -9.07 18.11 10.42
CA ARG A 595 -9.71 19.17 11.22
C ARG A 595 -11.17 18.80 11.50
N SER A 596 -11.92 18.38 10.47
CA SER A 596 -13.31 17.93 10.59
C SER A 596 -13.44 16.73 11.54
N TYR A 597 -12.60 15.69 11.38
CA TYR A 597 -12.60 14.51 12.27
C TYR A 597 -12.40 14.90 13.74
N ILE A 598 -11.51 15.86 14.04
CA ILE A 598 -11.25 16.32 15.40
C ILE A 598 -12.47 17.11 15.95
N VAL A 599 -13.09 17.96 15.14
CA VAL A 599 -14.29 18.73 15.51
C VAL A 599 -15.50 17.81 15.76
N GLU A 600 -15.76 16.82 14.91
CA GLU A 600 -16.87 15.88 15.13
C GLU A 600 -16.63 14.97 16.35
N LYS A 601 -15.36 14.59 16.61
CA LYS A 601 -14.97 13.89 17.84
C LYS A 601 -15.19 14.74 19.09
N TYR A 602 -15.04 16.06 18.98
CA TYR A 602 -15.38 16.99 20.06
C TYR A 602 -16.88 17.01 20.34
N PHE A 603 -17.73 17.24 19.33
CA PHE A 603 -19.18 17.26 19.54
C PHE A 603 -19.72 15.89 20.04
N THR A 604 -19.19 14.78 19.51
CA THR A 604 -19.51 13.42 20.01
C THR A 604 -19.23 13.28 21.52
N LEU A 605 -18.10 13.82 22.01
CA LEU A 605 -17.74 13.83 23.42
C LEU A 605 -18.71 14.69 24.27
N ILE A 606 -19.12 15.86 23.78
CA ILE A 606 -20.11 16.72 24.45
C ILE A 606 -21.47 16.01 24.55
N GLU A 607 -21.96 15.42 23.46
CA GLU A 607 -23.22 14.68 23.46
C GLU A 607 -23.19 13.46 24.38
N ALA A 608 -22.06 12.74 24.43
CA ALA A 608 -21.89 11.63 25.35
C ALA A 608 -21.89 12.12 26.82
N GLN A 609 -21.21 13.23 27.13
CA GLN A 609 -21.25 13.85 28.45
C GLN A 609 -22.66 14.31 28.84
N ALA A 610 -23.39 14.97 27.95
CA ALA A 610 -24.76 15.43 28.18
C ALA A 610 -25.72 14.27 28.44
N ARG A 611 -25.66 13.21 27.61
CA ARG A 611 -26.43 11.97 27.82
C ARG A 611 -26.11 11.30 29.16
N SER A 612 -24.83 11.29 29.56
CA SER A 612 -24.41 10.73 30.85
C SER A 612 -24.93 11.53 32.06
N LYS A 613 -25.00 12.88 31.98
CA LYS A 613 -25.61 13.71 33.02
C LYS A 613 -27.10 13.43 33.16
N LEU A 614 -27.83 13.47 32.04
CA LEU A 614 -29.27 13.19 32.01
C LEU A 614 -29.59 11.79 32.54
N GLN A 615 -28.75 10.78 32.28
CA GLN A 615 -28.93 9.44 32.84
C GLN A 615 -28.74 9.39 34.36
N ALA A 616 -27.77 10.14 34.92
CA ALA A 616 -27.60 10.25 36.36
C ALA A 616 -28.77 11.00 37.03
N GLU A 617 -29.20 12.12 36.45
CA GLU A 617 -30.33 12.93 36.94
C GLU A 617 -31.65 12.15 36.92
N ASN A 618 -31.91 11.35 35.87
CA ASN A 618 -33.08 10.46 35.83
C ASN A 618 -32.97 9.30 36.85
N ALA A 619 -31.76 8.80 37.13
CA ALA A 619 -31.55 7.75 38.13
C ALA A 619 -31.75 8.24 39.57
N GLU A 620 -31.47 9.52 39.87
CA GLU A 620 -31.73 10.13 41.17
C GLU A 620 -33.18 10.62 41.34
N SER A 621 -33.84 11.07 40.25
CA SER A 621 -35.18 11.68 40.32
C SER A 621 -36.36 10.73 40.08
N GLY A 622 -36.15 9.59 39.40
CA GLY A 622 -37.14 8.51 39.28
C GLY A 622 -38.42 8.86 38.49
N LEU A 623 -38.40 9.91 37.67
CA LEU A 623 -39.53 10.34 36.83
C LEU A 623 -39.39 9.84 35.38
N SER A 624 -40.52 9.80 34.67
CA SER A 624 -40.63 9.19 33.33
C SER A 624 -40.21 10.13 32.18
N SER A 625 -39.53 9.57 31.19
CA SER A 625 -39.02 10.26 29.99
C SER A 625 -40.11 10.88 29.10
N GLU A 626 -40.31 12.20 29.19
CA GLU A 626 -41.02 13.03 28.19
C GLU A 626 -40.35 14.41 27.96
N VAL A 627 -39.00 14.50 27.93
CA VAL A 627 -38.29 15.79 27.70
C VAL A 627 -37.20 15.74 26.62
N ALA A 628 -37.45 15.02 25.51
CA ALA A 628 -36.52 14.95 24.38
C ALA A 628 -36.37 16.26 23.57
N ALA A 629 -37.12 17.33 23.92
CA ALA A 629 -37.16 18.59 23.18
C ALA A 629 -36.34 19.75 23.81
N GLU A 630 -35.82 19.57 25.03
CA GLU A 630 -35.11 20.62 25.79
C GLU A 630 -33.57 20.56 25.61
N LEU A 631 -33.10 19.70 24.70
CA LEU A 631 -31.67 19.45 24.44
C LEU A 631 -30.93 20.65 23.82
N ASP A 632 -31.62 21.49 23.05
CA ASP A 632 -31.04 22.66 22.33
C ASP A 632 -30.83 23.87 23.27
N GLY A 633 -31.37 23.84 24.50
CA GLY A 633 -31.37 24.97 25.44
C GLY A 633 -30.35 24.91 26.59
N LEU A 634 -29.93 23.70 27.00
CA LEU A 634 -29.08 23.49 28.19
C LEU A 634 -27.56 23.53 27.91
N LEU A 635 -27.16 23.86 26.67
CA LEU A 635 -25.76 23.96 26.24
C LEU A 635 -25.15 25.38 26.44
N SER A 636 -25.71 26.21 27.33
CA SER A 636 -25.48 27.67 27.34
C SER A 636 -25.16 28.28 28.72
N ASP A 637 -24.77 27.49 29.72
CA ASP A 637 -24.38 28.02 31.04
C ASP A 637 -23.12 27.30 31.58
N GLY A 638 -21.94 27.74 31.15
CA GLY A 638 -20.67 27.13 31.52
C GLY A 638 -19.45 27.91 31.06
N SER A 639 -19.23 29.11 31.64
CA SER A 639 -18.35 30.20 31.17
C SER A 639 -16.87 29.91 30.80
N SER A 640 -16.40 28.67 30.90
CA SER A 640 -15.10 28.18 30.39
C SER A 640 -15.26 27.16 29.26
N ALA A 641 -16.30 26.30 29.32
CA ALA A 641 -16.68 25.41 28.24
C ALA A 641 -17.16 26.21 27.02
N ASP A 642 -17.98 27.23 27.25
CA ASP A 642 -18.54 28.15 26.24
C ASP A 642 -17.49 28.77 25.31
N ALA A 643 -16.20 28.82 25.68
CA ALA A 643 -15.12 29.30 24.82
C ALA A 643 -14.72 28.26 23.75
N LEU A 644 -14.43 27.03 24.18
CA LEU A 644 -13.98 25.96 23.29
C LEU A 644 -15.14 25.37 22.47
N ASP A 645 -16.35 25.33 23.05
CA ASP A 645 -17.56 24.91 22.33
C ASP A 645 -17.89 25.90 21.16
N ARG A 646 -17.59 27.20 21.33
CA ARG A 646 -17.64 28.20 20.24
C ARG A 646 -16.51 28.04 19.23
N GLU A 647 -15.26 27.89 19.68
CA GLU A 647 -14.11 27.70 18.78
C GLU A 647 -14.31 26.50 17.85
N MET A 648 -14.76 25.36 18.38
CA MET A 648 -15.05 24.15 17.59
C MET A 648 -16.23 24.36 16.63
N SER A 649 -17.20 25.21 16.98
CA SER A 649 -18.32 25.59 16.10
C SER A 649 -17.86 26.49 14.94
N GLU A 650 -17.07 27.53 15.24
CA GLU A 650 -16.48 28.44 14.25
C GLU A 650 -15.53 27.69 13.30
N GLU A 651 -14.75 26.75 13.84
CA GLU A 651 -13.88 25.86 13.07
C GLU A 651 -14.66 25.02 12.05
N ARG A 652 -15.82 24.46 12.42
CA ARG A 652 -16.72 23.69 11.52
C ARG A 652 -17.11 24.53 10.30
N GLU A 653 -17.45 25.81 10.51
CA GLU A 653 -17.79 26.75 9.43
C GLU A 653 -16.57 27.19 8.60
N ILE A 654 -15.38 27.28 9.20
CA ILE A 654 -14.14 27.57 8.47
C ILE A 654 -13.77 26.39 7.55
N ILE A 655 -13.82 25.14 8.03
CA ILE A 655 -13.48 23.94 7.25
C ILE A 655 -14.31 23.84 5.97
N VAL A 656 -15.60 24.16 6.02
CA VAL A 656 -16.50 24.14 4.85
C VAL A 656 -16.14 25.21 3.82
N ARG A 657 -15.80 26.43 4.27
CA ARG A 657 -15.36 27.54 3.40
C ARG A 657 -14.01 27.24 2.77
N ASP A 658 -13.06 26.77 3.57
CA ASP A 658 -11.74 26.35 3.11
C ASP A 658 -11.85 25.23 2.06
N LEU A 659 -12.76 24.25 2.25
CA LEU A 659 -12.96 23.17 1.29
C LEU A 659 -13.42 23.68 -0.09
N LEU A 660 -14.35 24.62 -0.13
CA LEU A 660 -14.74 25.23 -1.42
C LEU A 660 -13.59 26.02 -2.05
N SER A 661 -12.79 26.72 -1.25
CA SER A 661 -11.58 27.42 -1.71
C SER A 661 -10.56 26.45 -2.33
N VAL A 662 -10.29 25.32 -1.68
CA VAL A 662 -9.40 24.26 -2.20
C VAL A 662 -9.92 23.69 -3.53
N LEU A 663 -11.20 23.35 -3.62
CA LEU A 663 -11.79 22.70 -4.80
C LEU A 663 -12.04 23.65 -5.98
N SER A 664 -12.00 24.97 -5.76
CA SER A 664 -12.05 25.99 -6.82
C SER A 664 -10.66 26.49 -7.24
N SER A 665 -9.64 26.36 -6.38
CA SER A 665 -8.28 26.84 -6.64
C SER A 665 -7.36 25.83 -7.35
N ILE A 666 -7.77 24.56 -7.49
CA ILE A 666 -6.95 23.50 -8.11
C ILE A 666 -7.63 22.97 -9.37
N ASP A 667 -6.88 22.87 -10.47
CA ASP A 667 -7.36 22.24 -11.70
C ASP A 667 -7.79 20.78 -11.48
N ARG A 668 -8.98 20.42 -11.97
CA ARG A 668 -9.55 19.06 -11.85
C ARG A 668 -8.58 17.94 -12.26
N VAL A 669 -7.78 18.14 -13.31
CA VAL A 669 -6.82 17.14 -13.80
C VAL A 669 -5.72 16.83 -12.78
N ASN A 670 -5.41 17.76 -11.87
CA ASN A 670 -4.47 17.56 -10.76
C ASN A 670 -5.16 16.94 -9.51
N MET A 671 -6.49 16.92 -9.48
CA MET A 671 -7.32 16.20 -8.48
C MET A 671 -7.75 14.80 -8.94
N GLU A 672 -7.68 14.49 -10.24
CA GLU A 672 -8.00 13.16 -10.77
C GLU A 672 -7.12 12.01 -10.18
N PRO A 673 -5.79 12.16 -9.95
CA PRO A 673 -4.93 11.08 -9.44
C PRO A 673 -5.19 10.66 -7.98
N ASN A 674 -5.78 11.54 -7.17
CA ASN A 674 -6.22 11.23 -5.79
C ASN A 674 -7.75 11.21 -5.64
N ALA A 675 -8.50 11.14 -6.76
CA ALA A 675 -9.94 11.40 -6.81
C ALA A 675 -10.76 10.62 -5.78
N ASP A 676 -10.61 9.29 -5.67
CA ASP A 676 -11.43 8.48 -4.75
C ASP A 676 -11.17 8.83 -3.28
N SER A 677 -9.91 9.14 -2.93
CA SER A 677 -9.54 9.59 -1.59
C SER A 677 -10.11 10.99 -1.29
N LEU A 678 -9.95 11.92 -2.24
CA LEU A 678 -10.46 13.29 -2.13
C LEU A 678 -11.99 13.31 -2.08
N THR A 679 -12.66 12.55 -2.93
CA THR A 679 -14.12 12.31 -2.96
C THR A 679 -14.61 11.83 -1.59
N THR A 680 -13.93 10.86 -0.99
CA THR A 680 -14.31 10.35 0.35
C THR A 680 -14.12 11.42 1.43
N LYS A 681 -13.03 12.19 1.39
CA LYS A 681 -12.77 13.32 2.30
C LYS A 681 -13.82 14.45 2.14
N ILE A 682 -14.19 14.80 0.91
CA ILE A 682 -15.27 15.75 0.60
C ILE A 682 -16.60 15.26 1.19
N ARG A 683 -16.95 13.97 0.98
CA ARG A 683 -18.18 13.38 1.54
C ARG A 683 -18.21 13.44 3.07
N VAL A 684 -17.09 13.17 3.75
CA VAL A 684 -16.98 13.26 5.22
C VAL A 684 -17.19 14.69 5.74
N VAL A 685 -16.60 15.69 5.08
CA VAL A 685 -16.85 17.11 5.43
C VAL A 685 -18.30 17.51 5.09
N ALA A 686 -18.83 17.08 3.94
CA ALA A 686 -20.18 17.41 3.51
C ALA A 686 -21.28 16.79 4.38
N SER A 687 -21.06 15.63 5.02
CA SER A 687 -22.03 15.07 5.97
C SER A 687 -22.25 15.96 7.19
N THR A 688 -21.24 16.72 7.63
CA THR A 688 -21.38 17.66 8.77
C THR A 688 -22.46 18.74 8.52
N LEU A 689 -22.68 19.13 7.25
CA LEU A 689 -23.71 20.07 6.83
C LEU A 689 -25.13 19.48 6.87
N LEU A 690 -25.27 18.15 6.73
CA LEU A 690 -26.56 17.46 6.78
C LEU A 690 -27.12 17.35 8.20
N GLU A 691 -26.24 17.41 9.20
CA GLU A 691 -26.56 17.25 10.63
C GLU A 691 -27.01 18.56 11.29
N VAL A 692 -26.91 19.70 10.60
CA VAL A 692 -27.31 21.01 11.13
C VAL A 692 -28.80 20.98 11.50
N PRO A 693 -29.18 21.18 12.78
CA PRO A 693 -30.56 21.06 13.21
C PRO A 693 -31.47 22.08 12.52
N LYS A 694 -32.61 21.59 11.99
CA LYS A 694 -33.65 22.43 11.33
C LYS A 694 -34.35 23.42 12.29
N SER A 695 -33.97 23.45 13.57
CA SER A 695 -34.30 24.51 14.53
C SER A 695 -33.57 25.82 14.22
N ARG A 696 -32.32 25.77 13.72
CA ARG A 696 -31.52 26.95 13.30
C ARG A 696 -32.02 27.54 11.96
N LYS A 697 -33.25 28.07 11.97
CA LYS A 697 -33.87 28.73 10.82
C LYS A 697 -33.19 30.07 10.51
N GLY A 698 -32.55 30.18 9.35
CA GLY A 698 -31.94 31.42 8.89
C GLY A 698 -31.05 31.22 7.67
N GLN A 699 -30.26 32.23 7.33
CA GLN A 699 -29.33 32.25 6.19
C GLN A 699 -28.33 31.07 6.23
N VAL A 700 -27.88 30.66 7.41
CA VAL A 700 -26.93 29.54 7.60
C VAL A 700 -27.44 28.24 6.96
N ALA A 701 -28.74 27.94 7.04
CA ALA A 701 -29.32 26.75 6.44
C ALA A 701 -29.35 26.83 4.90
N GLN A 702 -29.58 28.01 4.33
CA GLN A 702 -29.53 28.24 2.88
C GLN A 702 -28.10 28.15 2.36
N GLN A 703 -27.14 28.73 3.10
CA GLN A 703 -25.73 28.68 2.78
C GLN A 703 -25.17 27.24 2.83
N ALA A 704 -25.63 26.42 3.80
CA ALA A 704 -25.33 25.00 3.86
C ALA A 704 -25.87 24.22 2.65
N GLU A 705 -27.05 24.56 2.15
CA GLU A 705 -27.64 23.98 0.93
C GLU A 705 -26.84 24.37 -0.33
N GLU A 706 -26.38 25.62 -0.42
CA GLU A 706 -25.49 26.09 -1.49
C GLU A 706 -24.12 25.39 -1.48
N TYR A 707 -23.47 25.24 -0.31
CA TYR A 707 -22.23 24.47 -0.18
C TYR A 707 -22.43 23.00 -0.55
N LEU A 708 -23.50 22.36 -0.06
CA LEU A 708 -23.80 20.96 -0.37
C LEU A 708 -24.01 20.76 -1.88
N LYS A 709 -24.73 21.68 -2.54
CA LYS A 709 -24.89 21.64 -4.00
C LYS A 709 -23.54 21.76 -4.72
N ALA A 710 -22.71 22.73 -4.35
CA ALA A 710 -21.38 22.90 -4.93
C ALA A 710 -20.51 21.63 -4.75
N PHE A 711 -20.53 21.01 -3.57
CA PHE A 711 -19.81 19.76 -3.32
C PHE A 711 -20.36 18.60 -4.15
N LEU A 712 -21.69 18.46 -4.30
CA LEU A 712 -22.30 17.44 -5.16
C LEU A 712 -21.93 17.63 -6.65
N ASP A 713 -21.94 18.87 -7.15
CA ASP A 713 -21.54 19.21 -8.52
C ASP A 713 -20.06 18.92 -8.80
N ILE A 714 -19.21 18.88 -7.76
CA ILE A 714 -17.78 18.51 -7.84
C ILE A 714 -17.60 16.99 -7.68
N LEU A 715 -18.31 16.36 -6.74
CA LEU A 715 -18.31 14.91 -6.54
C LEU A 715 -18.71 14.18 -7.83
N VAL A 716 -19.80 14.58 -8.50
CA VAL A 716 -20.24 13.99 -9.78
C VAL A 716 -19.19 14.15 -10.91
N LYS A 717 -18.24 15.09 -10.81
CA LYS A 717 -17.15 15.29 -11.77
C LYS A 717 -15.87 14.51 -11.42
N LEU A 718 -15.66 14.16 -10.15
CA LEU A 718 -14.53 13.35 -9.68
C LEU A 718 -14.86 11.84 -9.65
N GLU A 719 -16.11 11.51 -9.35
CA GLU A 719 -16.62 10.15 -9.31
C GLU A 719 -16.77 9.57 -10.73
N ARG A 720 -16.19 8.38 -10.94
CA ARG A 720 -16.06 7.73 -12.26
C ARG A 720 -17.31 6.96 -12.64
N VAL A 721 -18.42 7.69 -12.69
CA VAL A 721 -19.76 7.19 -12.97
C VAL A 721 -20.32 8.02 -14.11
N ASN A 722 -20.50 7.42 -15.28
CA ASN A 722 -21.38 8.04 -16.27
C ASN A 722 -22.80 8.10 -15.66
N PRO A 723 -23.47 9.26 -15.54
CA PRO A 723 -24.87 9.32 -15.12
C PRO A 723 -25.80 8.52 -16.07
N GLY A 724 -25.44 8.38 -17.35
CA GLY A 724 -26.20 7.66 -18.37
C GLY A 724 -27.23 8.55 -19.07
N HIS A 725 -26.99 9.86 -19.10
CA HIS A 725 -27.88 10.87 -19.69
C HIS A 725 -27.17 11.67 -20.80
N ASP A 726 -26.29 11.01 -21.53
CA ASP A 726 -25.51 11.60 -22.62
C ASP A 726 -26.41 12.00 -23.80
N ASP A 727 -26.16 13.17 -24.39
CA ASP A 727 -26.80 13.60 -25.63
C ASP A 727 -26.18 12.85 -26.83
N PRO A 728 -26.94 12.04 -27.59
CA PRO A 728 -26.44 11.30 -28.74
C PRO A 728 -26.04 12.20 -29.94
N HIS A 729 -26.10 13.53 -29.83
CA HIS A 729 -25.72 14.47 -30.89
C HIS A 729 -24.31 15.08 -30.74
N ASN A 730 -23.55 14.78 -29.66
CA ASN A 730 -22.14 15.20 -29.55
C ASN A 730 -21.16 14.01 -29.39
N PRO A 731 -20.94 13.20 -30.45
CA PRO A 731 -20.12 11.97 -30.40
C PRO A 731 -18.60 12.21 -30.37
N ASN A 732 -18.14 13.37 -29.91
CA ASN A 732 -16.72 13.77 -29.93
C ASN A 732 -16.28 14.45 -28.61
N ASP A 733 -17.00 14.20 -27.51
CA ASP A 733 -16.60 14.63 -26.17
C ASP A 733 -15.61 13.62 -25.55
N GLU A 734 -14.34 14.02 -25.43
CA GLU A 734 -13.28 13.23 -24.81
C GLU A 734 -13.54 12.92 -23.33
N GLU A 735 -14.36 13.71 -22.63
CA GLU A 735 -14.76 13.41 -21.26
C GLU A 735 -15.82 12.30 -21.22
N THR A 736 -16.79 12.30 -22.13
CA THR A 736 -17.77 11.20 -22.22
C THR A 736 -17.09 9.90 -22.62
N GLU A 737 -16.11 9.91 -23.54
CA GLU A 737 -15.26 8.73 -23.79
C GLU A 737 -14.50 8.29 -22.52
N GLN A 738 -13.95 9.24 -21.76
CA GLN A 738 -13.21 8.96 -20.53
C GLN A 738 -14.11 8.32 -19.48
N ARG A 739 -15.31 8.85 -19.25
CA ARG A 739 -16.30 8.31 -18.30
C ARG A 739 -16.70 6.87 -18.66
N HIS A 740 -16.87 6.57 -19.96
CA HIS A 740 -17.18 5.21 -20.41
C HIS A 740 -16.01 4.23 -20.21
N TRP A 741 -14.78 4.60 -20.58
CA TRP A 741 -13.61 3.72 -20.44
C TRP A 741 -13.19 3.52 -18.97
N ALA A 742 -13.47 4.53 -18.13
CA ALA A 742 -13.20 4.55 -16.69
C ALA A 742 -14.37 4.07 -15.81
N ASP A 743 -15.50 3.62 -16.37
CA ASP A 743 -16.71 3.33 -15.58
C ASP A 743 -16.47 2.23 -14.52
N LEU A 744 -16.82 2.54 -13.28
CA LEU A 744 -16.77 1.66 -12.12
C LEU A 744 -18.13 1.44 -11.46
N ARG A 745 -19.23 1.92 -12.07
CA ARG A 745 -20.61 1.82 -11.56
C ARG A 745 -20.98 0.41 -11.07
N GLU A 746 -20.62 -0.64 -11.80
CA GLU A 746 -20.92 -2.02 -11.38
C GLU A 746 -20.15 -2.44 -10.11
N TYR A 747 -18.88 -2.03 -9.98
CA TYR A 747 -18.05 -2.31 -8.81
C TYR A 747 -18.51 -1.51 -7.59
N GLN A 748 -18.86 -0.24 -7.77
CA GLN A 748 -19.43 0.61 -6.73
C GLN A 748 -20.79 0.09 -6.25
N LEU A 749 -21.69 -0.32 -7.14
CA LEU A 749 -22.99 -0.90 -6.78
C LEU A 749 -22.81 -2.20 -5.99
N LYS A 750 -21.89 -3.09 -6.40
CA LYS A 750 -21.56 -4.32 -5.65
C LYS A 750 -21.00 -4.02 -4.25
N PHE A 751 -20.20 -2.97 -4.12
CA PHE A 751 -19.64 -2.52 -2.84
C PHE A 751 -20.72 -1.92 -1.92
N ALA A 752 -21.59 -1.06 -2.45
CA ALA A 752 -22.73 -0.50 -1.72
C ALA A 752 -23.71 -1.60 -1.26
N GLN A 753 -24.00 -2.59 -2.10
CA GLN A 753 -24.81 -3.77 -1.76
C GLN A 753 -24.19 -4.65 -0.66
N GLN A 754 -22.88 -4.57 -0.43
CA GLN A 754 -22.18 -5.28 0.64
C GLN A 754 -22.18 -4.51 1.97
N GLY A 755 -22.64 -3.26 1.99
CA GLY A 755 -22.66 -2.37 3.16
C GLY A 755 -21.67 -1.20 3.12
N GLY A 756 -20.95 -1.02 2.00
CA GLY A 756 -20.04 0.11 1.80
C GLY A 756 -18.85 0.10 2.77
N LEU A 757 -18.40 1.29 3.19
CA LEU A 757 -17.28 1.43 4.13
C LEU A 757 -17.63 0.88 5.53
N SER A 758 -18.88 1.00 5.96
CA SER A 758 -19.34 0.58 7.29
C SER A 758 -19.34 -0.95 7.50
N SER A 759 -19.31 -1.74 6.43
CA SER A 759 -19.21 -3.21 6.48
C SER A 759 -17.77 -3.75 6.38
N LEU A 760 -16.76 -2.89 6.51
CA LEU A 760 -15.34 -3.26 6.38
C LEU A 760 -14.59 -3.43 7.72
N GLY A 761 -15.18 -2.94 8.82
CA GLY A 761 -14.71 -3.13 10.21
C GLY A 761 -14.96 -4.53 10.75
#